data_AF-A0ABD1DSD1-F1
#
_entry.id   AF-A0ABD1DSD1-F1
#
_cell.length_a   1.000
_cell.length_b   1.000
_cell.length_c   1.000
_cell.angle_alpha   90.00
_cell.angle_beta   90.00
_cell.angle_gamma   90.00
#
_symmetry.space_group_name_H-M   'P 1'
#
loop_
_entity.id
_entity.type
_entity.pdbx_description
1 polymer ?
#
loop_
_entity_poly.entity_id
_entity_poly.type
_entity_poly.pdbx_seq_one_letter_code
_entity_poly.pdbx_strand_id
1 'polypeptide(L)'
;MIKILLIALILAIAVLNNVQAACRNPSSPTTASGWKAPKGPFCSGQLIFEDNFNWLDRAVWEHENSLGGGGNNEFQWYSGGGRNSYVKDGHFYLRPTLTADEFGEEFLTSGTIDLNQGPTYDRCTDEPSWAAQIQGCYRKGSPSRILNPVRSARVRTINAFAYKYGRLEIRARLPAGDWIWPALWLLPKGDTYGWWPKSGEIDLMESRGNRNLWLNNENIGVQKASSCLHFGENSNYRSMQCGAASSQNGFDGQFNNYQLTWTPDVIQFGINGKVFRTVTPYEGFWKLGGFSYNPWPTGTKMAPFDREFYPVMNVAVGGDYFPDSAWNPQRKPWAQGSPSAMTDFYKAKSQWYGTWVAAALPLDQTNWQLVPGPDGRLHLINTNPYNLPQTLDDIPEVQFQPESDIIFRLFTRSNPTEPQLISINDAASILNSNFNPSHPTRITIHGWTSNGNDAMNTNIRNRLLAFGDFNVISADWSVAASNPNYATARNSVGPAGFGVGRLIDELIANHGLDINNLYVIGFSLGAHAAANAGKHHGGRINTIIALDPAGPLFSAGQSDAVAPTDGLYVETIMTNAGLLGINVPLGQANFYANGGRTQPGCGIDISGNCAHSRAPAFYAESIGATVPFRSTRCASHDEILGGTCTQSGPDANLGGQPSNYGRGVAGIYALTTNAESPFAQG
;
A
#
# COMPACT_ATOMS: atom_id res chain seq x y z
N MET A 1 50.87 -38.33 -7.49
CA MET A 1 49.58 -38.21 -6.76
C MET A 1 49.55 -37.16 -5.63
N ILE A 2 50.60 -36.35 -5.38
CA ILE A 2 50.64 -35.43 -4.20
C ILE A 2 50.40 -33.93 -4.54
N LYS A 3 50.59 -33.49 -5.80
CA LYS A 3 50.41 -32.07 -6.19
C LYS A 3 48.96 -31.61 -6.47
N ILE A 4 47.97 -32.51 -6.45
CA ILE A 4 46.57 -32.17 -6.76
C ILE A 4 45.74 -31.90 -5.49
N LEU A 5 45.97 -32.65 -4.40
CA LEU A 5 45.23 -32.45 -3.14
C LEU A 5 45.52 -31.08 -2.47
N LEU A 6 46.71 -30.51 -2.66
CA LEU A 6 47.07 -29.24 -2.00
C LEU A 6 46.33 -28.02 -2.57
N ILE A 7 45.91 -28.07 -3.84
CA ILE A 7 45.12 -27.00 -4.47
C ILE A 7 43.65 -27.09 -4.02
N ALA A 8 43.12 -28.31 -3.89
CA ALA A 8 41.77 -28.54 -3.38
C ALA A 8 41.61 -28.04 -1.94
N LEU A 9 42.61 -28.24 -1.07
CA LEU A 9 42.52 -27.82 0.34
C LEU A 9 42.61 -26.28 0.53
N ILE A 10 43.26 -25.56 -0.40
CA ILE A 10 43.34 -24.09 -0.36
C ILE A 10 42.06 -23.44 -0.92
N LEU A 11 41.40 -24.06 -1.91
CA LEU A 11 40.10 -23.60 -2.40
C LEU A 11 38.93 -23.97 -1.47
N ALA A 12 39.03 -25.07 -0.70
CA ALA A 12 38.02 -25.47 0.28
C ALA A 12 37.86 -24.51 1.48
N ILE A 13 38.81 -23.60 1.70
CA ILE A 13 38.77 -22.59 2.77
C ILE A 13 38.25 -21.22 2.24
N ALA A 14 38.06 -21.08 0.92
CA ALA A 14 37.64 -19.83 0.29
C ALA A 14 36.12 -19.57 0.26
N VAL A 15 35.28 -20.58 0.53
CA VAL A 15 33.80 -20.51 0.43
C VAL A 15 33.10 -20.83 1.75
N LEU A 16 33.64 -20.33 2.86
CA LEU A 16 32.88 -20.15 4.12
C LEU A 16 33.12 -18.77 4.77
N ASN A 17 33.68 -17.83 3.99
CA ASN A 17 33.75 -16.42 4.34
C ASN A 17 32.39 -15.75 4.14
N ASN A 18 31.45 -16.08 5.02
CA ASN A 18 30.24 -15.31 5.25
C ASN A 18 30.66 -14.01 5.98
N VAL A 19 31.32 -13.10 5.25
CA VAL A 19 31.85 -11.84 5.80
C VAL A 19 30.69 -10.91 6.07
N GLN A 20 30.05 -11.11 7.22
CA GLN A 20 29.21 -10.10 7.83
C GLN A 20 30.07 -8.84 7.96
N ALA A 21 29.77 -7.84 7.14
CA ALA A 21 30.71 -6.77 6.83
C ALA A 21 31.03 -5.95 8.09
N ALA A 22 32.18 -6.23 8.70
CA ALA A 22 32.59 -5.60 9.95
C ALA A 22 32.55 -4.07 9.79
N CYS A 23 31.72 -3.42 10.62
CA CYS A 23 31.39 -2.02 10.46
C CYS A 23 32.66 -1.16 10.41
N ARG A 24 32.83 -0.37 9.34
CA ARG A 24 33.95 0.59 9.20
C ARG A 24 33.85 1.81 10.14
N ASN A 25 32.80 1.84 10.95
CA ASN A 25 32.48 2.78 12.02
C ASN A 25 32.06 1.97 13.26
N PRO A 26 32.07 2.52 14.49
CA PRO A 26 31.71 1.77 15.69
C PRO A 26 30.32 1.10 15.60
N SER A 27 30.23 -0.10 16.19
CA SER A 27 29.00 -0.87 16.34
C SER A 27 27.92 -0.05 17.06
N SER A 28 26.72 0.03 16.49
CA SER A 28 25.61 0.73 17.13
C SER A 28 25.10 -0.06 18.34
N PRO A 29 24.67 0.60 19.44
CA PRO A 29 23.90 -0.04 20.51
C PRO A 29 22.46 -0.40 20.08
N THR A 30 22.09 -0.11 18.83
CA THR A 30 20.77 -0.41 18.25
C THR A 30 20.43 -1.89 18.35
N THR A 31 19.15 -2.19 18.66
CA THR A 31 18.55 -3.50 18.39
C THR A 31 17.28 -3.31 17.55
N ALA A 32 16.90 -4.32 16.77
CA ALA A 32 15.66 -4.31 16.00
C ALA A 32 15.13 -5.74 15.78
N SER A 33 13.81 -5.87 15.67
CA SER A 33 13.12 -7.16 15.50
C SER A 33 11.81 -7.03 14.70
N GLY A 34 11.31 -8.18 14.23
CA GLY A 34 10.19 -8.26 13.28
C GLY A 34 10.67 -8.68 11.90
N TRP A 35 9.75 -9.07 11.01
CA TRP A 35 10.10 -9.73 9.75
C TRP A 35 10.68 -8.80 8.65
N LYS A 36 10.45 -7.48 8.73
CA LYS A 36 11.15 -6.48 7.90
C LYS A 36 12.49 -6.03 8.49
N ALA A 37 12.77 -6.33 9.77
CA ALA A 37 14.00 -5.88 10.42
C ALA A 37 15.23 -6.66 9.89
N PRO A 38 16.29 -5.97 9.40
CA PRO A 38 17.52 -6.65 8.99
C PRO A 38 18.21 -7.31 10.19
N LYS A 39 18.90 -8.44 9.95
CA LYS A 39 19.63 -9.15 11.00
C LYS A 39 20.93 -8.41 11.35
N GLY A 40 21.09 -8.08 12.63
CA GLY A 40 22.27 -7.36 13.14
C GLY A 40 23.57 -8.19 13.18
N PRO A 41 24.70 -7.60 13.65
CA PRO A 41 24.81 -6.29 14.28
C PRO A 41 24.67 -5.11 13.31
N PHE A 42 24.37 -3.92 13.85
CA PHE A 42 24.14 -2.71 13.06
C PHE A 42 25.28 -1.72 13.16
N CYS A 43 25.54 -1.01 12.07
CA CYS A 43 26.53 0.07 12.02
C CYS A 43 25.90 1.43 12.34
N SER A 44 26.64 2.33 12.98
CA SER A 44 26.14 3.71 13.19
C SER A 44 25.86 4.40 11.84
N GLY A 45 24.67 5.00 11.71
CA GLY A 45 24.17 5.62 10.47
C GLY A 45 23.54 4.66 9.44
N GLN A 46 23.39 3.37 9.76
CA GLN A 46 22.71 2.40 8.88
C GLN A 46 21.20 2.63 8.85
N LEU A 47 20.62 2.68 7.65
CA LEU A 47 19.18 2.57 7.44
C LEU A 47 18.74 1.12 7.70
N ILE A 48 17.78 0.92 8.62
CA ILE A 48 17.30 -0.41 9.03
C ILE A 48 15.81 -0.64 8.78
N PHE A 49 15.06 0.40 8.42
CA PHE A 49 13.66 0.34 8.01
C PHE A 49 13.34 1.62 7.24
N GLU A 50 12.58 1.49 6.16
CA GLU A 50 12.04 2.60 5.38
C GLU A 50 10.70 2.16 4.80
N ASP A 51 9.72 3.07 4.79
CA ASP A 51 8.53 2.93 3.97
C ASP A 51 8.22 4.29 3.33
N ASN A 52 8.06 4.27 2.01
CA ASN A 52 7.72 5.45 1.21
C ASN A 52 6.23 5.51 0.84
N PHE A 53 5.43 4.52 1.28
CA PHE A 53 3.99 4.43 1.03
C PHE A 53 3.62 4.49 -0.46
N ASN A 54 4.38 3.75 -1.29
CA ASN A 54 4.05 3.51 -2.70
C ASN A 54 2.71 2.74 -2.86
N TRP A 55 2.40 1.91 -1.87
CA TRP A 55 1.11 1.29 -1.55
C TRP A 55 1.04 1.08 -0.03
N LEU A 56 -0.09 0.62 0.51
CA LEU A 56 -0.22 0.28 1.94
C LEU A 56 0.07 -1.21 2.16
N ASP A 57 1.31 -1.56 2.57
CA ASP A 57 1.67 -2.92 2.99
C ASP A 57 1.02 -3.23 4.36
N ARG A 58 -0.16 -3.86 4.34
CA ARG A 58 -0.93 -4.21 5.55
C ARG A 58 -0.27 -5.28 6.42
N ALA A 59 0.73 -6.01 5.92
CA ALA A 59 1.55 -6.91 6.74
C ALA A 59 2.65 -6.15 7.51
N VAL A 60 2.93 -4.90 7.13
CA VAL A 60 3.80 -3.96 7.84
C VAL A 60 3.01 -3.06 8.76
N TRP A 61 1.99 -2.40 8.21
CA TRP A 61 1.11 -1.49 8.90
C TRP A 61 -0.19 -2.20 9.22
N GLU A 62 -0.11 -3.04 10.26
CA GLU A 62 -1.23 -3.76 10.84
C GLU A 62 -2.26 -2.75 11.37
N HIS A 63 -3.52 -2.92 11.01
CA HIS A 63 -4.61 -2.09 11.51
C HIS A 63 -5.04 -2.50 12.91
N GLU A 64 -5.28 -1.51 13.76
CA GLU A 64 -5.92 -1.70 15.04
C GLU A 64 -7.43 -1.42 14.90
N ASN A 65 -8.25 -2.40 15.25
CA ASN A 65 -9.70 -2.37 15.10
C ASN A 65 -10.35 -2.35 16.50
N SER A 66 -10.92 -1.21 16.89
CA SER A 66 -11.49 -1.00 18.22
C SER A 66 -12.52 0.13 18.28
N LEU A 67 -13.64 -0.11 18.94
CA LEU A 67 -14.63 0.88 19.39
C LEU A 67 -14.19 1.61 20.68
N GLY A 68 -13.11 1.20 21.33
CA GLY A 68 -12.58 1.75 22.57
C GLY A 68 -11.90 3.12 22.43
N GLY A 69 -11.55 3.52 21.22
CA GLY A 69 -10.81 4.76 20.96
C GLY A 69 -9.31 4.56 21.21
N GLY A 70 -8.71 5.39 22.06
CA GLY A 70 -7.32 5.31 22.52
C GLY A 70 -7.16 5.28 24.05
N GLY A 71 -8.27 5.38 24.79
CA GLY A 71 -8.31 5.39 26.26
C GLY A 71 -8.58 6.76 26.89
N ASN A 72 -8.73 7.82 26.08
CA ASN A 72 -8.92 9.21 26.50
C ASN A 72 -10.32 9.73 26.15
N ASN A 73 -11.32 8.84 26.23
CA ASN A 73 -12.74 9.10 25.93
C ASN A 73 -13.01 9.59 24.49
N GLU A 74 -12.19 9.16 23.52
CA GLU A 74 -12.26 9.61 22.13
C GLU A 74 -13.51 9.09 21.40
N PHE A 75 -13.91 9.80 20.33
CA PHE A 75 -15.23 9.62 19.70
C PHE A 75 -15.20 8.77 18.43
N GLN A 76 -14.02 8.45 17.92
CA GLN A 76 -13.87 7.53 16.79
C GLN A 76 -13.97 6.06 17.22
N TRP A 77 -14.32 5.19 16.29
CA TRP A 77 -13.87 3.80 16.30
C TRP A 77 -12.79 3.62 15.22
N TYR A 78 -11.81 2.76 15.50
CA TYR A 78 -10.74 2.40 14.57
C TYR A 78 -11.07 1.13 13.79
N SER A 79 -10.62 1.09 12.55
CA SER A 79 -10.89 0.00 11.61
C SER A 79 -9.81 -0.07 10.50
N GLY A 80 -9.82 -1.16 9.75
CA GLY A 80 -8.99 -1.40 8.56
C GLY A 80 -9.54 -0.82 7.26
N GLY A 81 -10.65 -0.08 7.30
CA GLY A 81 -11.35 0.42 6.10
C GLY A 81 -10.51 1.34 5.20
N GLY A 82 -10.61 1.11 3.89
CA GLY A 82 -10.01 1.93 2.83
C GLY A 82 -10.53 3.37 2.82
N ARG A 83 -11.78 3.61 3.26
CA ARG A 83 -12.32 4.96 3.48
C ARG A 83 -11.48 5.84 4.42
N ASN A 84 -10.80 5.25 5.41
CA ASN A 84 -10.09 5.96 6.49
C ASN A 84 -8.57 5.84 6.44
N SER A 85 -8.05 4.81 5.76
CA SER A 85 -6.62 4.59 5.56
C SER A 85 -6.32 4.10 4.14
N TYR A 86 -5.56 4.89 3.38
CA TYR A 86 -5.26 4.59 1.98
C TYR A 86 -3.97 5.28 1.52
N VAL A 87 -3.38 4.76 0.44
CA VAL A 87 -2.35 5.48 -0.32
C VAL A 87 -2.99 6.17 -1.51
N LYS A 88 -2.55 7.41 -1.79
CA LYS A 88 -2.87 8.15 -3.01
C LYS A 88 -1.67 9.00 -3.40
N ASP A 89 -1.37 9.10 -4.70
CA ASP A 89 -0.32 9.98 -5.23
C ASP A 89 1.05 9.85 -4.52
N GLY A 90 1.43 8.62 -4.12
CA GLY A 90 2.67 8.32 -3.39
C GLY A 90 2.69 8.76 -1.91
N HIS A 91 1.54 9.00 -1.29
CA HIS A 91 1.41 9.41 0.10
C HIS A 91 0.36 8.58 0.84
N PHE A 92 0.62 8.23 2.10
CA PHE A 92 -0.36 7.62 2.99
C PHE A 92 -1.25 8.66 3.66
N TYR A 93 -2.56 8.42 3.64
CA TYR A 93 -3.60 9.25 4.24
C TYR A 93 -4.28 8.50 5.37
N LEU A 94 -4.28 9.10 6.55
CA LEU A 94 -5.19 8.77 7.65
C LEU A 94 -6.24 9.89 7.74
N ARG A 95 -7.53 9.56 7.66
CA ARG A 95 -8.62 10.53 7.83
C ARG A 95 -9.79 9.98 8.64
N PRO A 96 -10.44 10.80 9.49
CA PRO A 96 -11.74 10.48 10.06
C PRO A 96 -12.86 10.72 9.02
N THR A 97 -13.94 9.94 9.14
CA THR A 97 -15.23 10.08 8.42
C THR A 97 -16.37 9.87 9.41
N LEU A 98 -17.63 10.15 9.06
CA LEU A 98 -18.74 9.89 9.99
C LEU A 98 -19.20 8.43 9.86
N THR A 99 -19.57 7.82 10.99
CA THR A 99 -20.22 6.49 10.99
C THR A 99 -21.58 6.53 10.27
N ALA A 100 -22.24 7.69 10.29
CA ALA A 100 -23.49 7.93 9.55
C ALA A 100 -23.30 8.12 8.03
N ASP A 101 -22.07 8.37 7.54
CA ASP A 101 -21.80 8.38 6.09
C ASP A 101 -21.90 6.98 5.48
N GLU A 102 -21.82 5.93 6.33
CA GLU A 102 -21.81 4.51 5.96
C GLU A 102 -23.11 3.79 6.32
N PHE A 103 -23.65 4.03 7.53
CA PHE A 103 -24.84 3.32 8.03
C PHE A 103 -26.08 4.21 8.18
N GLY A 104 -25.99 5.49 7.82
CA GLY A 104 -27.06 6.48 8.00
C GLY A 104 -27.20 7.00 9.44
N GLU A 105 -27.99 8.06 9.60
CA GLU A 105 -28.15 8.77 10.88
C GLU A 105 -28.84 7.93 11.97
N GLU A 106 -29.85 7.12 11.62
CA GLU A 106 -30.62 6.31 12.57
C GLU A 106 -29.80 5.17 13.19
N PHE A 107 -28.78 4.68 12.48
CA PHE A 107 -27.90 3.62 12.99
C PHE A 107 -27.14 4.07 14.25
N LEU A 108 -26.82 5.35 14.39
CA LEU A 108 -26.15 5.87 15.58
C LEU A 108 -26.95 5.68 16.87
N THR A 109 -28.30 5.69 16.81
CA THR A 109 -29.19 5.59 17.98
C THR A 109 -29.85 4.22 18.15
N SER A 110 -29.66 3.29 17.21
CA SER A 110 -30.36 1.99 17.19
C SER A 110 -29.49 0.80 16.79
N GLY A 111 -28.45 1.06 15.98
CA GLY A 111 -27.57 0.09 15.34
C GLY A 111 -26.61 -0.58 16.30
N THR A 112 -25.82 -1.50 15.77
CA THR A 112 -24.86 -2.31 16.54
C THR A 112 -23.63 -2.57 15.68
N ILE A 113 -22.46 -2.26 16.21
CA ILE A 113 -21.17 -2.60 15.60
C ILE A 113 -20.59 -3.75 16.42
N ASP A 114 -20.38 -4.89 15.76
CA ASP A 114 -19.67 -6.05 16.31
C ASP A 114 -18.50 -6.39 15.39
N LEU A 115 -17.31 -5.97 15.80
CA LEU A 115 -16.07 -6.20 15.06
C LEU A 115 -15.71 -7.69 14.99
N ASN A 116 -16.22 -8.54 15.90
CA ASN A 116 -15.96 -9.99 15.83
C ASN A 116 -16.79 -10.69 14.75
N GLN A 117 -17.94 -10.12 14.38
CA GLN A 117 -18.77 -10.55 13.25
C GLN A 117 -18.32 -9.92 11.91
N GLY A 118 -17.42 -8.94 11.97
CA GLY A 118 -16.70 -8.46 10.80
C GLY A 118 -15.79 -9.54 10.18
N PRO A 119 -15.40 -9.40 8.90
CA PRO A 119 -14.40 -10.26 8.30
C PRO A 119 -13.01 -10.02 8.91
N THR A 120 -12.02 -10.82 8.52
CA THR A 120 -10.76 -10.98 9.28
C THR A 120 -9.84 -9.75 9.34
N TYR A 121 -10.03 -8.73 8.49
CA TYR A 121 -9.21 -7.49 8.45
C TYR A 121 -9.81 -6.32 9.24
N ASP A 122 -11.11 -6.31 9.51
CA ASP A 122 -11.76 -5.41 10.48
C ASP A 122 -12.03 -6.10 11.83
N ARG A 123 -11.61 -7.37 12.00
CA ARG A 123 -11.76 -8.09 13.27
C ARG A 123 -11.11 -7.35 14.43
N CYS A 124 -11.82 -7.32 15.55
CA CYS A 124 -11.36 -6.66 16.77
C CYS A 124 -9.95 -7.09 17.16
N THR A 125 -9.10 -6.12 17.46
CA THR A 125 -7.71 -6.35 17.88
C THR A 125 -7.45 -6.05 19.36
N ASP A 126 -8.50 -5.76 20.13
CA ASP A 126 -8.43 -5.61 21.58
C ASP A 126 -8.36 -6.99 22.26
N GLU A 127 -7.49 -7.14 23.26
CA GLU A 127 -7.47 -8.32 24.12
C GLU A 127 -8.84 -8.55 24.79
N PRO A 128 -9.38 -9.79 24.88
CA PRO A 128 -10.78 -10.02 25.26
C PRO A 128 -11.24 -9.40 26.59
N SER A 129 -10.35 -9.29 27.57
CA SER A 129 -10.62 -8.62 28.86
C SER A 129 -10.72 -7.10 28.73
N TRP A 130 -9.82 -6.50 27.94
CA TRP A 130 -9.79 -5.07 27.64
C TRP A 130 -10.97 -4.66 26.76
N ALA A 131 -11.25 -5.45 25.71
CA ALA A 131 -12.42 -5.35 24.85
C ALA A 131 -13.73 -5.31 25.64
N ALA A 132 -13.90 -6.18 26.63
CA ALA A 132 -15.07 -6.22 27.49
C ALA A 132 -15.16 -4.99 28.39
N GLN A 133 -14.03 -4.52 28.93
CA GLN A 133 -13.95 -3.35 29.81
C GLN A 133 -14.34 -2.05 29.09
N ILE A 134 -13.86 -1.83 27.86
CA ILE A 134 -14.06 -0.57 27.11
C ILE A 134 -15.21 -0.62 26.11
N GLN A 135 -15.91 -1.76 25.98
CA GLN A 135 -16.86 -2.01 24.88
C GLN A 135 -16.18 -1.83 23.51
N GLY A 136 -15.02 -2.47 23.35
CA GLY A 136 -14.05 -2.30 22.25
C GLY A 136 -14.32 -3.16 21.02
N CYS A 137 -14.79 -4.40 21.19
CA CYS A 137 -15.19 -5.24 20.05
C CYS A 137 -16.67 -5.15 19.70
N TYR A 138 -17.52 -4.78 20.66
CA TYR A 138 -18.97 -4.76 20.51
C TYR A 138 -19.56 -3.51 21.16
N ARG A 139 -20.42 -2.79 20.43
CA ARG A 139 -21.18 -1.65 20.97
C ARG A 139 -22.53 -1.52 20.27
N LYS A 140 -23.58 -1.21 21.04
CA LYS A 140 -24.93 -0.94 20.55
C LYS A 140 -25.33 0.50 20.88
N GLY A 141 -25.90 1.20 19.90
CA GLY A 141 -26.43 2.56 20.08
C GLY A 141 -27.76 2.56 20.82
N SER A 142 -28.06 3.69 21.46
CA SER A 142 -29.38 4.01 22.00
C SER A 142 -29.75 5.48 21.73
N PRO A 143 -31.03 5.87 21.85
CA PRO A 143 -31.43 7.28 21.77
C PRO A 143 -30.81 8.18 22.85
N SER A 144 -30.25 7.63 23.93
CA SER A 144 -29.58 8.38 25.01
C SER A 144 -28.05 8.35 24.91
N ARG A 145 -27.46 7.33 24.28
CA ARG A 145 -26.02 7.17 24.09
C ARG A 145 -25.76 6.60 22.69
N ILE A 146 -25.31 7.45 21.78
CA ILE A 146 -25.02 7.02 20.40
C ILE A 146 -23.81 6.08 20.34
N LEU A 147 -23.72 5.32 19.25
CA LEU A 147 -22.48 4.72 18.78
C LEU A 147 -21.41 5.81 18.53
N ASN A 148 -20.15 5.39 18.46
CA ASN A 148 -19.00 6.23 18.07
C ASN A 148 -19.35 6.99 16.76
N PRO A 149 -19.55 8.32 16.79
CA PRO A 149 -20.07 9.07 15.64
C PRO A 149 -19.09 9.14 14.45
N VAL A 150 -17.83 8.77 14.67
CA VAL A 150 -16.74 8.89 13.71
C VAL A 150 -16.12 7.51 13.46
N ARG A 151 -15.83 7.18 12.20
CA ARG A 151 -14.92 6.08 11.82
C ARG A 151 -13.54 6.68 11.53
N SER A 152 -12.46 5.99 11.89
CA SER A 152 -11.08 6.41 11.62
C SER A 152 -10.17 5.18 11.49
N ALA A 153 -8.87 5.40 11.39
CA ALA A 153 -7.85 4.36 11.34
C ALA A 153 -6.68 4.61 12.31
N ARG A 154 -6.12 3.51 12.82
CA ARG A 154 -4.87 3.42 13.59
C ARG A 154 -4.07 2.25 13.02
N VAL A 155 -2.80 2.48 12.74
CA VAL A 155 -1.87 1.47 12.19
C VAL A 155 -0.62 1.34 13.04
N ARG A 156 -0.06 0.14 13.12
CA ARG A 156 1.08 -0.22 13.96
C ARG A 156 2.02 -1.21 13.27
N THR A 157 3.30 -1.19 13.66
CA THR A 157 4.35 -2.03 13.06
C THR A 157 4.81 -3.22 13.92
N ILE A 158 4.16 -3.45 15.08
CA ILE A 158 4.56 -4.41 16.15
C ILE A 158 5.18 -5.74 15.67
N ASN A 159 4.54 -6.40 14.71
CA ASN A 159 4.98 -7.69 14.15
C ASN A 159 6.06 -7.56 13.06
N ALA A 160 6.04 -6.49 12.26
CA ALA A 160 6.94 -6.29 11.13
C ALA A 160 8.26 -5.60 11.49
N PHE A 161 8.20 -4.57 12.34
CA PHE A 161 9.35 -3.77 12.75
C PHE A 161 9.15 -3.12 14.13
N ALA A 162 10.12 -3.37 15.01
CA ALA A 162 10.36 -2.57 16.21
C ALA A 162 11.87 -2.37 16.35
N TYR A 163 12.28 -1.30 17.04
CA TYR A 163 13.69 -1.00 17.26
C TYR A 163 13.94 -0.35 18.62
N LYS A 164 15.20 -0.34 19.02
CA LYS A 164 15.73 0.40 20.16
C LYS A 164 16.97 1.15 19.75
N TYR A 165 17.05 2.43 20.11
CA TYR A 165 18.14 3.37 19.81
C TYR A 165 18.42 3.59 18.31
N GLY A 166 18.49 4.86 17.92
CA GLY A 166 18.72 5.29 16.55
C GLY A 166 18.11 6.67 16.30
N ARG A 167 17.81 6.95 15.02
CA ARG A 167 17.00 8.09 14.59
C ARG A 167 15.79 7.58 13.82
N LEU A 168 14.60 8.05 14.20
CA LEU A 168 13.38 7.91 13.42
C LEU A 168 13.01 9.28 12.86
N GLU A 169 12.58 9.30 11.61
CA GLU A 169 12.09 10.49 10.94
C GLU A 169 10.80 10.13 10.19
N ILE A 170 9.70 10.82 10.48
CA ILE A 170 8.43 10.67 9.79
C ILE A 170 8.11 11.98 9.08
N ARG A 171 7.97 11.94 7.76
CA ARG A 171 7.61 13.10 6.94
C ARG A 171 6.10 13.14 6.74
N ALA A 172 5.40 14.00 7.46
CA ALA A 172 3.94 14.09 7.46
C ALA A 172 3.45 15.54 7.37
N ARG A 173 2.22 15.72 6.87
CA ARG A 173 1.45 16.97 6.94
C ARG A 173 0.24 16.71 7.83
N LEU A 174 -0.02 17.57 8.81
CA LEU A 174 -1.10 17.30 9.77
C LEU A 174 -2.48 17.45 9.11
N PRO A 175 -3.46 16.58 9.43
CA PRO A 175 -4.86 16.85 9.13
C PRO A 175 -5.35 18.04 9.97
N ALA A 176 -6.24 18.83 9.39
CA ALA A 176 -6.80 20.02 10.02
C ALA A 176 -8.32 20.09 9.84
N GLY A 177 -8.96 20.59 10.87
CA GLY A 177 -10.39 20.47 11.14
C GLY A 177 -10.59 20.45 12.66
N ASP A 178 -11.66 21.10 13.13
CA ASP A 178 -11.92 21.22 14.56
C ASP A 178 -12.14 19.84 15.19
N TRP A 179 -11.57 19.63 16.38
CA TRP A 179 -11.68 18.40 17.18
C TRP A 179 -10.91 17.18 16.65
N ILE A 180 -10.14 17.30 15.56
CA ILE A 180 -9.24 16.25 15.07
C ILE A 180 -7.96 16.22 15.93
N TRP A 181 -7.45 15.02 16.24
CA TRP A 181 -6.24 14.76 17.02
C TRP A 181 -5.34 13.74 16.30
N PRO A 182 -4.45 14.19 15.38
CA PRO A 182 -3.42 13.33 14.81
C PRO A 182 -2.32 13.00 15.82
N ALA A 183 -1.82 11.76 15.78
CA ALA A 183 -0.67 11.32 16.56
C ALA A 183 0.29 10.42 15.76
N LEU A 184 1.58 10.60 16.02
CA LEU A 184 2.71 9.78 15.57
C LEU A 184 3.52 9.42 16.82
N TRP A 185 3.64 8.15 17.13
CA TRP A 185 4.10 7.69 18.45
C TRP A 185 4.68 6.29 18.38
N LEU A 186 5.24 5.81 19.50
CA LEU A 186 5.78 4.47 19.62
C LEU A 186 5.38 3.85 20.96
N LEU A 187 5.02 2.57 20.90
CA LEU A 187 4.70 1.73 22.06
C LEU A 187 5.73 0.59 22.20
N PRO A 188 5.97 0.09 23.42
CA PRO A 188 6.92 -0.99 23.66
C PRO A 188 6.41 -2.30 23.04
N LYS A 189 7.30 -3.08 22.41
CA LYS A 189 6.96 -4.37 21.77
C LYS A 189 6.46 -5.45 22.75
N GLY A 190 6.58 -5.22 24.04
CA GLY A 190 5.96 -6.04 25.08
C GLY A 190 6.21 -5.47 26.48
N ASP A 191 5.30 -5.77 27.40
CA ASP A 191 5.22 -5.23 28.76
C ASP A 191 6.33 -5.74 29.71
N THR A 192 7.60 -5.52 29.31
CA THR A 192 8.80 -6.04 30.00
C THR A 192 8.88 -5.61 31.47
N TYR A 193 8.27 -4.47 31.82
CA TYR A 193 8.21 -3.95 33.17
C TYR A 193 6.80 -3.94 33.76
N GLY A 194 5.80 -4.42 33.02
CA GLY A 194 4.36 -4.33 33.33
C GLY A 194 3.61 -3.31 32.47
N TRP A 195 2.29 -3.31 32.62
CA TRP A 195 1.33 -2.51 31.83
C TRP A 195 1.61 -1.00 31.85
N TRP A 196 1.03 -0.28 30.87
CA TRP A 196 1.15 1.17 30.73
C TRP A 196 0.91 1.95 32.04
N PRO A 197 1.73 2.99 32.35
CA PRO A 197 2.89 3.48 31.59
C PRO A 197 4.21 2.84 32.07
N LYS A 198 4.18 1.66 32.71
CA LYS A 198 5.37 1.05 33.33
C LYS A 198 6.37 0.50 32.33
N SER A 199 5.92 0.06 31.16
CA SER A 199 6.81 -0.24 30.01
C SER A 199 7.05 0.95 29.07
N GLY A 200 6.55 2.14 29.41
CA GLY A 200 6.81 3.41 28.72
C GLY A 200 5.95 3.65 27.46
N GLU A 201 5.95 4.90 27.00
CA GLU A 201 5.28 5.38 25.78
C GLU A 201 6.02 6.63 25.25
N ILE A 202 6.20 6.72 23.92
CA ILE A 202 6.98 7.78 23.26
C ILE A 202 6.10 8.49 22.23
N ASP A 203 5.61 9.68 22.58
CA ASP A 203 4.83 10.52 21.67
C ASP A 203 5.79 11.38 20.85
N LEU A 204 6.06 10.98 19.61
CA LEU A 204 6.91 11.75 18.70
C LEU A 204 6.21 13.04 18.25
N MET A 205 4.93 12.97 17.94
CA MET A 205 4.11 14.12 17.60
C MET A 205 2.66 13.88 18.01
N GLU A 206 2.10 14.80 18.77
CA GLU A 206 0.66 15.03 18.86
C GLU A 206 0.32 16.48 18.49
N SER A 207 -0.88 16.70 17.97
CA SER A 207 -1.39 18.05 17.70
C SER A 207 -2.91 18.07 17.78
N ARG A 208 -3.49 19.28 17.80
CA ARG A 208 -4.92 19.51 17.57
C ARG A 208 -5.10 20.04 16.15
N GLY A 209 -6.06 19.49 15.41
CA GLY A 209 -6.35 19.87 14.02
C GLY A 209 -7.12 21.18 13.88
N ASN A 210 -7.68 21.71 14.98
CA ASN A 210 -8.34 23.01 14.98
C ASN A 210 -7.39 24.10 14.48
N ARG A 211 -7.83 24.93 13.51
CA ARG A 211 -7.00 26.08 13.07
C ARG A 211 -7.03 27.25 14.04
N ASN A 212 -8.13 27.39 14.79
CA ASN A 212 -8.42 28.53 15.64
C ASN A 212 -8.74 28.10 17.08
N LEU A 213 -7.92 27.24 17.69
CA LEU A 213 -8.08 26.84 19.09
C LEU A 213 -7.04 27.55 19.96
N TRP A 214 -7.51 28.43 20.84
CA TRP A 214 -6.68 29.36 21.59
C TRP A 214 -6.81 29.14 23.10
N LEU A 215 -5.68 29.14 23.82
CA LEU A 215 -5.62 29.06 25.27
C LEU A 215 -4.47 29.95 25.76
N ASN A 216 -4.72 30.80 26.75
CA ASN A 216 -3.73 31.74 27.31
C ASN A 216 -3.02 32.59 26.23
N ASN A 217 -3.76 33.03 25.21
CA ASN A 217 -3.30 33.75 24.01
C ASN A 217 -2.33 32.99 23.09
N GLU A 218 -2.10 31.69 23.30
CA GLU A 218 -1.43 30.81 22.34
C GLU A 218 -2.44 30.03 21.49
N ASN A 219 -2.15 29.84 20.20
CA ASN A 219 -2.85 28.87 19.36
C ASN A 219 -2.33 27.46 19.68
N ILE A 220 -3.14 26.67 20.37
CA ILE A 220 -2.84 25.27 20.76
C ILE A 220 -3.39 24.25 19.74
N GLY A 221 -3.86 24.75 18.60
CA GLY A 221 -4.28 24.02 17.41
C GLY A 221 -3.12 23.63 16.50
N VAL A 222 -3.33 23.71 15.18
CA VAL A 222 -2.35 23.33 14.14
C VAL A 222 -1.00 24.05 14.24
N GLN A 223 -0.92 25.14 15.01
CA GLN A 223 0.31 25.88 15.27
C GLN A 223 1.21 25.24 16.33
N LYS A 224 0.78 24.18 17.04
CA LYS A 224 1.51 23.61 18.18
C LYS A 224 1.58 22.08 18.16
N ALA A 225 2.73 21.56 17.74
CA ALA A 225 3.04 20.14 17.78
C ALA A 225 3.76 19.80 19.10
N SER A 226 3.27 18.81 19.82
CA SER A 226 3.80 18.38 21.12
C SER A 226 4.49 17.03 21.01
N SER A 227 5.47 16.76 21.87
CA SER A 227 6.07 15.45 22.06
C SER A 227 6.13 15.13 23.54
N CYS A 228 6.00 13.87 23.93
CA CYS A 228 6.14 13.44 25.30
C CYS A 228 6.80 12.06 25.48
N LEU A 229 7.15 11.78 26.72
CA LEU A 229 7.59 10.50 27.23
C LEU A 229 6.75 10.24 28.47
N HIS A 230 5.94 9.18 28.47
CA HIS A 230 5.13 8.77 29.61
C HIS A 230 5.73 7.54 30.28
N PHE A 231 5.92 7.59 31.61
CA PHE A 231 6.59 6.54 32.37
C PHE A 231 6.20 6.57 33.85
N GLY A 232 6.03 5.41 34.48
CA GLY A 232 5.80 5.29 35.92
C GLY A 232 5.14 3.98 36.34
N GLU A 233 4.90 3.80 37.64
CA GLU A 233 4.46 2.51 38.19
C GLU A 233 3.07 2.06 37.69
N ASN A 234 2.16 3.02 37.48
CA ASN A 234 0.81 2.82 36.91
C ASN A 234 0.21 4.19 36.56
N SER A 235 -1.02 4.21 36.02
CA SER A 235 -1.72 5.43 35.59
C SER A 235 -1.83 6.53 36.66
N ASN A 236 -1.95 6.17 37.96
CA ASN A 236 -2.04 7.13 39.07
C ASN A 236 -0.67 7.63 39.54
N TYR A 237 0.38 6.81 39.36
CA TYR A 237 1.75 7.10 39.76
C TYR A 237 2.65 7.17 38.52
N ARG A 238 2.31 8.10 37.61
CA ARG A 238 3.04 8.37 36.37
C ARG A 238 3.70 9.74 36.38
N SER A 239 4.81 9.85 35.66
CA SER A 239 5.52 11.08 35.37
C SER A 239 5.65 11.25 33.85
N MET A 240 5.97 12.47 33.43
CA MET A 240 6.01 12.84 32.01
C MET A 240 7.08 13.90 31.72
N GLN A 241 7.65 13.87 30.52
CA GLN A 241 8.75 14.77 30.12
C GLN A 241 8.49 15.50 28.80
N CYS A 242 7.31 16.12 28.69
CA CYS A 242 6.83 16.72 27.45
C CYS A 242 7.58 18.00 27.02
N GLY A 243 7.43 18.34 25.75
CA GLY A 243 7.77 19.64 25.17
C GLY A 243 6.89 19.93 23.95
N ALA A 244 6.98 21.14 23.38
CA ALA A 244 6.26 21.49 22.16
C ALA A 244 7.09 22.41 21.27
N ALA A 245 6.83 22.32 19.96
CA ALA A 245 7.29 23.25 18.93
C ALA A 245 6.10 24.06 18.40
N SER A 246 6.33 25.33 18.10
CA SER A 246 5.31 26.23 17.56
C SER A 246 5.67 26.77 16.17
N SER A 247 4.67 26.88 15.30
CA SER A 247 4.78 27.40 13.93
C SER A 247 3.64 28.38 13.66
N GLN A 248 3.95 29.64 13.35
CA GLN A 248 2.93 30.64 12.96
C GLN A 248 2.19 30.25 11.67
N ASN A 249 2.85 29.50 10.78
CA ASN A 249 2.28 28.99 9.53
C ASN A 249 1.53 27.65 9.71
N GLY A 250 1.40 27.17 10.96
CA GLY A 250 0.87 25.84 11.25
C GLY A 250 1.85 24.71 10.90
N PHE A 251 1.36 23.49 11.10
CA PHE A 251 1.98 22.24 10.64
C PHE A 251 1.04 21.45 9.69
N ASP A 252 -0.13 22.01 9.36
CA ASP A 252 -1.13 21.46 8.42
C ASP A 252 -0.94 21.96 6.97
N GLY A 253 -0.27 23.10 6.77
CA GLY A 253 -0.09 23.68 5.43
C GLY A 253 0.87 22.89 4.52
N GLN A 254 1.89 22.25 5.09
CA GLN A 254 2.97 21.58 4.34
C GLN A 254 3.49 20.34 5.07
N PHE A 255 4.24 19.49 4.37
CA PHE A 255 4.97 18.37 5.00
C PHE A 255 6.09 18.89 5.92
N ASN A 256 6.19 18.27 7.09
CA ASN A 256 7.23 18.48 8.08
C ASN A 256 7.87 17.14 8.45
N ASN A 257 9.16 17.16 8.78
CA ASN A 257 9.91 15.98 9.18
C ASN A 257 9.97 15.95 10.71
N TYR A 258 9.16 15.08 11.33
CA TYR A 258 9.12 14.85 12.77
C TYR A 258 10.21 13.85 13.16
N GLN A 259 11.06 14.23 14.11
CA GLN A 259 12.36 13.57 14.34
C GLN A 259 12.52 13.14 15.80
N LEU A 260 12.80 11.86 16.00
CA LEU A 260 13.26 11.28 17.27
C LEU A 260 14.75 10.93 17.12
N THR A 261 15.59 11.38 18.04
CA THR A 261 16.93 10.83 18.25
C THR A 261 16.97 10.19 19.64
N TRP A 262 17.25 8.89 19.70
CA TRP A 262 17.16 8.08 20.92
C TRP A 262 18.42 7.23 21.07
N THR A 263 19.05 7.32 22.24
CA THR A 263 20.35 6.72 22.53
C THR A 263 20.36 6.14 23.96
N PRO A 264 21.42 5.41 24.37
CA PRO A 264 21.61 5.03 25.77
C PRO A 264 21.74 6.19 26.77
N ASP A 265 21.85 7.44 26.31
CA ASP A 265 22.16 8.61 27.13
C ASP A 265 21.12 9.73 27.06
N VAL A 266 20.43 9.88 25.93
CA VAL A 266 19.51 11.00 25.67
C VAL A 266 18.39 10.61 24.69
N ILE A 267 17.21 11.20 24.91
CA ILE A 267 16.13 11.30 23.92
C ILE A 267 15.96 12.77 23.50
N GLN A 268 15.88 13.04 22.21
CA GLN A 268 15.65 14.37 21.64
C GLN A 268 14.51 14.32 20.62
N PHE A 269 13.64 15.33 20.68
CA PHE A 269 12.56 15.54 19.71
C PHE A 269 12.83 16.81 18.90
N GLY A 270 12.64 16.72 17.58
CA GLY A 270 12.85 17.80 16.64
C GLY A 270 11.80 17.84 15.53
N ILE A 271 11.70 18.99 14.86
CA ILE A 271 10.94 19.16 13.63
C ILE A 271 11.82 19.91 12.62
N ASN A 272 11.87 19.42 11.37
CA ASN A 272 12.61 20.05 10.26
C ASN A 272 14.08 20.34 10.59
N GLY A 273 14.75 19.43 11.30
CA GLY A 273 16.15 19.54 11.74
C GLY A 273 16.35 20.34 13.03
N LYS A 274 15.31 21.00 13.57
CA LYS A 274 15.39 21.79 14.80
C LYS A 274 14.90 20.99 16.00
N VAL A 275 15.83 20.59 16.87
CA VAL A 275 15.52 20.04 18.20
C VAL A 275 14.83 21.10 19.05
N PHE A 276 13.73 20.73 19.73
CA PHE A 276 13.00 21.60 20.66
C PHE A 276 12.83 21.00 22.05
N ARG A 277 13.00 19.68 22.20
CA ARG A 277 13.00 18.99 23.50
C ARG A 277 14.19 18.03 23.57
N THR A 278 14.85 18.00 24.72
CA THR A 278 15.96 17.09 25.03
C THR A 278 15.76 16.58 26.45
N VAL A 279 15.89 15.27 26.65
CA VAL A 279 15.62 14.57 27.90
C VAL A 279 16.81 13.65 28.21
N THR A 280 17.55 13.99 29.27
CA THR A 280 18.79 13.29 29.68
C THR A 280 18.58 12.69 31.06
N PRO A 281 18.30 11.37 31.18
CA PRO A 281 18.03 10.71 32.45
C PRO A 281 19.34 10.36 33.20
N TYR A 282 20.05 11.36 33.73
CA TYR A 282 21.38 11.20 34.32
C TYR A 282 21.49 10.06 35.36
N GLU A 283 20.66 10.09 36.41
CA GLU A 283 20.51 9.03 37.43
C GLU A 283 19.44 7.98 37.04
N GLY A 284 18.84 8.11 35.86
CA GLY A 284 17.73 7.30 35.35
C GLY A 284 16.37 8.01 35.36
N PHE A 285 15.44 7.54 34.53
CA PHE A 285 14.10 8.12 34.43
C PHE A 285 13.32 8.08 35.75
N TRP A 286 13.58 7.09 36.62
CA TRP A 286 12.94 7.02 37.94
C TRP A 286 13.24 8.28 38.79
N LYS A 287 14.49 8.74 38.76
CA LYS A 287 14.92 9.95 39.47
C LYS A 287 14.39 11.21 38.80
N LEU A 288 14.48 11.28 37.47
CA LEU A 288 13.95 12.38 36.66
C LEU A 288 12.44 12.55 36.82
N GLY A 289 11.71 11.46 37.05
CA GLY A 289 10.28 11.45 37.30
C GLY A 289 9.85 11.82 38.72
N GLY A 290 10.81 11.92 39.66
CA GLY A 290 10.55 12.24 41.07
C GLY A 290 10.06 11.07 41.93
N PHE A 291 10.23 9.82 41.49
CA PHE A 291 9.75 8.66 42.24
C PHE A 291 10.61 8.38 43.49
N SER A 292 9.96 7.94 44.57
CA SER A 292 10.60 7.64 45.86
C SER A 292 11.44 6.35 45.87
N TYR A 293 11.24 5.49 44.88
CA TYR A 293 12.03 4.29 44.60
C TYR A 293 12.16 4.12 43.08
N ASN A 294 13.06 3.24 42.63
CA ASN A 294 13.17 2.89 41.20
C ASN A 294 12.19 1.74 40.86
N PRO A 295 11.15 1.98 40.03
CA PRO A 295 10.25 0.91 39.58
C PRO A 295 10.87 0.00 38.51
N TRP A 296 12.06 0.33 38.01
CA TRP A 296 12.85 -0.44 37.03
C TRP A 296 14.20 -0.91 37.60
N PRO A 297 14.23 -1.70 38.70
CA PRO A 297 15.48 -2.11 39.36
C PRO A 297 16.35 -3.05 38.51
N THR A 298 15.77 -3.68 37.48
CA THR A 298 16.45 -4.54 36.50
C THR A 298 16.72 -3.84 35.16
N GLY A 299 16.39 -2.55 35.06
CA GLY A 299 16.59 -1.73 33.86
C GLY A 299 17.89 -0.93 33.89
N THR A 300 18.24 -0.37 32.74
CA THR A 300 19.28 0.67 32.62
C THR A 300 18.74 2.03 33.07
N LYS A 301 19.58 3.08 33.08
CA LYS A 301 19.12 4.47 33.30
C LYS A 301 18.05 4.92 32.27
N MET A 302 18.02 4.32 31.09
CA MET A 302 17.02 4.61 30.06
C MET A 302 15.68 3.93 30.31
N ALA A 303 15.58 2.94 31.20
CA ALA A 303 14.33 2.23 31.49
C ALA A 303 13.22 3.21 31.91
N PRO A 304 11.99 3.10 31.37
CA PRO A 304 11.49 1.98 30.56
C PRO A 304 11.91 2.00 29.08
N PHE A 305 12.43 3.12 28.58
CA PHE A 305 12.89 3.36 27.20
C PHE A 305 14.24 2.68 26.87
N ASP A 306 14.44 1.46 27.34
CA ASP A 306 15.60 0.59 27.08
C ASP A 306 15.24 -0.79 26.48
N ARG A 307 13.99 -0.90 26.01
CA ARG A 307 13.42 -2.01 25.24
C ARG A 307 13.13 -1.56 23.80
N GLU A 308 12.67 -2.48 22.97
CA GLU A 308 12.27 -2.16 21.59
C GLU A 308 10.86 -1.60 21.54
N PHE A 309 10.68 -0.57 20.73
CA PHE A 309 9.41 0.13 20.52
C PHE A 309 9.03 0.08 19.03
N TYR A 310 7.74 -0.03 18.72
CA TYR A 310 7.20 -0.05 17.36
C TYR A 310 6.46 1.27 17.04
N PRO A 311 6.70 1.88 15.86
CA PRO A 311 5.89 2.99 15.36
C PRO A 311 4.39 2.70 15.26
N VAL A 312 3.59 3.70 15.65
CA VAL A 312 2.13 3.77 15.59
C VAL A 312 1.72 5.11 14.97
N MET A 313 0.68 5.10 14.13
CA MET A 313 0.09 6.30 13.53
C MET A 313 -1.43 6.22 13.56
N ASN A 314 -2.10 7.31 13.95
CA ASN A 314 -3.56 7.37 14.02
C ASN A 314 -4.09 8.81 13.92
N VAL A 315 -5.39 8.92 13.67
CA VAL A 315 -6.14 10.17 13.86
C VAL A 315 -7.33 9.91 14.78
N ALA A 316 -7.24 10.40 16.02
CA ALA A 316 -8.35 10.45 16.96
C ALA A 316 -9.25 11.67 16.69
N VAL A 317 -10.44 11.69 17.29
CA VAL A 317 -11.37 12.82 17.27
C VAL A 317 -12.00 13.00 18.66
N GLY A 318 -12.01 14.23 19.14
CA GLY A 318 -12.67 14.60 20.40
C GLY A 318 -12.00 14.03 21.66
N GLY A 319 -12.81 13.55 22.60
CA GLY A 319 -12.33 13.10 23.91
C GLY A 319 -11.77 14.22 24.79
N ASP A 320 -10.90 13.85 25.73
CA ASP A 320 -10.42 14.75 26.78
C ASP A 320 -9.18 15.59 26.37
N TYR A 321 -8.61 15.39 25.18
CA TYR A 321 -7.43 16.13 24.71
C TYR A 321 -7.68 17.63 24.45
N PHE A 322 -8.95 18.05 24.36
CA PHE A 322 -9.37 19.42 24.07
C PHE A 322 -9.81 20.13 25.37
N PRO A 323 -9.11 21.17 25.85
CA PRO A 323 -9.45 21.83 27.11
C PRO A 323 -10.80 22.57 27.05
N ASP A 324 -11.63 22.43 28.09
CA ASP A 324 -12.93 23.12 28.19
C ASP A 324 -12.80 24.65 28.27
N SER A 325 -11.63 25.15 28.71
CA SER A 325 -11.31 26.57 28.79
C SER A 325 -10.73 27.17 27.50
N ALA A 326 -10.54 26.38 26.45
CA ALA A 326 -9.98 26.86 25.18
C ALA A 326 -11.05 27.55 24.32
N TRP A 327 -10.71 28.70 23.74
CA TRP A 327 -11.58 29.43 22.82
C TRP A 327 -11.42 28.90 21.39
N ASN A 328 -12.54 28.73 20.70
CA ASN A 328 -12.60 28.47 19.26
C ASN A 328 -13.87 29.17 18.71
N PRO A 329 -13.87 29.69 17.46
CA PRO A 329 -15.06 30.22 16.80
C PRO A 329 -16.29 29.29 16.89
N GLN A 330 -16.08 27.99 16.69
CA GLN A 330 -17.03 26.95 17.06
C GLN A 330 -16.72 26.53 18.50
N ARG A 331 -17.59 26.86 19.45
CA ARG A 331 -17.39 26.48 20.86
C ARG A 331 -17.34 24.95 20.98
N LYS A 332 -16.46 24.44 21.85
CA LYS A 332 -16.35 23.01 22.16
C LYS A 332 -17.74 22.47 22.59
N PRO A 333 -18.35 21.52 21.85
CA PRO A 333 -19.72 21.08 22.13
C PRO A 333 -19.90 20.20 23.39
N TRP A 334 -18.81 19.67 23.95
CA TRP A 334 -18.83 18.77 25.12
C TRP A 334 -17.89 19.26 26.22
N ALA A 335 -18.22 18.93 27.47
CA ALA A 335 -17.30 19.05 28.61
C ALA A 335 -16.47 17.76 28.79
N GLN A 336 -15.26 17.88 29.32
CA GLN A 336 -14.40 16.73 29.65
C GLN A 336 -15.12 15.76 30.61
N GLY A 337 -14.94 14.46 30.40
CA GLY A 337 -15.58 13.40 31.19
C GLY A 337 -17.11 13.32 31.14
N SER A 338 -17.81 14.10 30.31
CA SER A 338 -19.28 14.03 30.22
C SER A 338 -19.75 12.69 29.61
N PRO A 339 -20.72 11.97 30.22
CA PRO A 339 -21.27 10.73 29.65
C PRO A 339 -22.04 10.94 28.34
N SER A 340 -22.43 12.18 28.02
CA SER A 340 -23.10 12.56 26.77
C SER A 340 -22.14 13.12 25.70
N ALA A 341 -20.82 13.14 25.95
CA ALA A 341 -19.86 13.87 25.14
C ALA A 341 -19.91 13.56 23.62
N MET A 342 -19.96 12.28 23.24
CA MET A 342 -20.13 11.87 21.83
C MET A 342 -21.45 12.40 21.23
N THR A 343 -22.55 12.30 21.99
CA THR A 343 -23.89 12.73 21.58
C THR A 343 -23.93 14.25 21.35
N ASP A 344 -23.30 15.04 22.22
CA ASP A 344 -23.33 16.50 22.14
C ASP A 344 -22.34 17.06 21.11
N PHE A 345 -21.18 16.40 20.96
CA PHE A 345 -20.30 16.56 19.79
C PHE A 345 -21.07 16.35 18.49
N TYR A 346 -21.82 15.26 18.36
CA TYR A 346 -22.51 14.92 17.11
C TYR A 346 -23.73 15.82 16.82
N LYS A 347 -24.50 16.23 17.84
CA LYS A 347 -25.55 17.26 17.69
C LYS A 347 -25.01 18.56 17.07
N ALA A 348 -23.76 18.90 17.36
CA ALA A 348 -23.09 20.09 16.82
C ALA A 348 -22.41 19.87 15.45
N LYS A 349 -22.63 18.74 14.76
CA LYS A 349 -21.99 18.40 13.47
C LYS A 349 -21.99 19.56 12.46
N SER A 350 -23.11 20.26 12.33
CA SER A 350 -23.28 21.39 11.41
C SER A 350 -22.37 22.59 11.70
N GLN A 351 -21.81 22.70 12.91
CA GLN A 351 -20.88 23.76 13.31
C GLN A 351 -19.44 23.43 12.92
N TRP A 352 -18.99 22.19 13.17
CA TRP A 352 -17.58 21.82 13.05
C TRP A 352 -17.22 21.00 11.80
N TYR A 353 -18.12 20.21 11.21
CA TYR A 353 -17.75 19.25 10.14
C TYR A 353 -17.22 19.93 8.87
N GLY A 354 -17.77 21.10 8.52
CA GLY A 354 -17.28 21.91 7.40
C GLY A 354 -15.83 22.39 7.54
N THR A 355 -15.24 22.35 8.75
CA THR A 355 -13.84 22.76 8.98
C THR A 355 -12.82 21.68 8.61
N TRP A 356 -13.26 20.41 8.50
CA TRP A 356 -12.42 19.28 8.09
C TRP A 356 -12.11 19.31 6.57
N VAL A 357 -12.83 20.15 5.82
CA VAL A 357 -12.80 20.19 4.34
C VAL A 357 -11.66 21.08 3.83
N ALA A 358 -10.42 20.66 4.11
CA ALA A 358 -9.20 21.33 3.63
C ALA A 358 -8.23 20.41 2.84
N ALA A 359 -8.69 19.19 2.51
CA ALA A 359 -7.96 18.24 1.66
C ALA A 359 -8.82 17.61 0.55
N ALA A 360 -10.09 18.02 0.42
CA ALA A 360 -10.90 17.74 -0.76
C ALA A 360 -10.81 18.94 -1.71
N LEU A 361 -10.46 18.66 -2.97
CA LEU A 361 -10.73 19.59 -4.08
C LEU A 361 -12.25 19.77 -4.24
N PRO A 362 -12.73 20.85 -4.88
CA PRO A 362 -14.16 21.02 -5.14
C PRO A 362 -14.76 19.82 -5.88
N LEU A 363 -16.08 19.65 -5.74
CA LEU A 363 -16.88 18.63 -6.43
C LEU A 363 -16.83 18.83 -7.95
N ASP A 364 -15.78 18.30 -8.59
CA ASP A 364 -15.67 18.32 -10.03
C ASP A 364 -16.58 17.23 -10.65
N GLN A 365 -17.45 17.67 -11.54
CA GLN A 365 -18.41 16.83 -12.26
C GLN A 365 -17.77 16.05 -13.41
N THR A 366 -16.51 16.33 -13.77
CA THR A 366 -15.75 15.59 -14.81
C THR A 366 -15.37 14.16 -14.42
N ASN A 367 -15.44 13.78 -13.14
CA ASN A 367 -14.97 12.49 -12.64
C ASN A 367 -15.79 11.26 -13.10
N TRP A 368 -16.80 11.42 -13.96
CA TRP A 368 -17.61 10.31 -14.43
C TRP A 368 -17.09 9.76 -15.76
N GLN A 369 -16.68 8.48 -15.77
CA GLN A 369 -16.23 7.77 -16.96
C GLN A 369 -17.10 6.54 -17.21
N LEU A 370 -17.29 6.18 -18.49
CA LEU A 370 -17.98 4.96 -18.89
C LEU A 370 -16.94 3.87 -19.12
N VAL A 371 -16.93 2.84 -18.28
CA VAL A 371 -16.04 1.67 -18.42
C VAL A 371 -16.91 0.42 -18.59
N PRO A 372 -16.73 -0.39 -19.65
CA PRO A 372 -17.50 -1.60 -19.86
C PRO A 372 -17.08 -2.75 -18.94
N GLY A 373 -18.05 -3.61 -18.62
CA GLY A 373 -17.83 -4.95 -18.11
C GLY A 373 -17.62 -5.98 -19.23
N PRO A 374 -17.45 -7.28 -18.90
CA PRO A 374 -17.16 -8.34 -19.86
C PRO A 374 -18.40 -8.77 -20.64
N ASP A 375 -19.59 -8.45 -20.14
CA ASP A 375 -20.88 -8.63 -20.84
C ASP A 375 -21.19 -7.49 -21.83
N GLY A 376 -20.27 -6.53 -21.99
CA GLY A 376 -20.42 -5.37 -22.87
C GLY A 376 -21.25 -4.22 -22.31
N ARG A 377 -21.79 -4.33 -21.08
CA ARG A 377 -22.52 -3.22 -20.46
C ARG A 377 -21.56 -2.13 -19.98
N LEU A 378 -21.92 -0.88 -20.26
CA LEU A 378 -21.21 0.29 -19.76
C LEU A 378 -21.59 0.58 -18.30
N HIS A 379 -20.60 0.59 -17.42
CA HIS A 379 -20.73 1.09 -16.06
C HIS A 379 -20.28 2.56 -16.03
N LEU A 380 -21.17 3.47 -15.62
CA LEU A 380 -20.81 4.85 -15.35
C LEU A 380 -20.14 4.91 -13.96
N ILE A 381 -18.81 4.92 -13.93
CA ILE A 381 -18.01 4.90 -12.72
C ILE A 381 -17.59 6.32 -12.32
N ASN A 382 -17.50 6.57 -11.00
CA ASN A 382 -16.86 7.78 -10.51
C ASN A 382 -15.37 7.51 -10.26
N THR A 383 -14.50 8.17 -11.03
CA THR A 383 -13.04 8.15 -10.85
C THR A 383 -12.58 8.99 -9.66
N ASN A 384 -13.49 9.55 -8.87
CA ASN A 384 -13.21 10.05 -7.53
C ASN A 384 -13.73 9.05 -6.48
N PRO A 385 -12.89 8.14 -5.95
CA PRO A 385 -13.31 7.15 -4.95
C PRO A 385 -13.72 7.75 -3.59
N TYR A 386 -13.63 9.07 -3.43
CA TYR A 386 -14.01 9.79 -2.22
C TYR A 386 -15.36 10.53 -2.36
N ASN A 387 -16.09 10.33 -3.47
CA ASN A 387 -17.39 10.93 -3.76
C ASN A 387 -18.34 9.94 -4.46
N LEU A 388 -18.42 8.70 -3.96
CA LEU A 388 -19.37 7.71 -4.46
C LEU A 388 -20.81 8.12 -4.12
N PRO A 389 -21.83 7.79 -4.94
CA PRO A 389 -23.22 7.84 -4.52
C PRO A 389 -23.48 6.76 -3.47
N GLN A 390 -24.36 7.07 -2.51
CA GLN A 390 -24.72 6.16 -1.42
C GLN A 390 -25.19 4.76 -1.88
N THR A 391 -25.74 4.63 -3.10
CA THR A 391 -26.15 3.34 -3.68
C THR A 391 -25.01 2.51 -4.29
N LEU A 392 -23.76 3.00 -4.26
CA LEU A 392 -22.54 2.22 -4.53
C LEU A 392 -21.73 1.98 -3.24
N ASP A 393 -22.07 2.65 -2.14
CA ASP A 393 -21.47 2.45 -0.82
C ASP A 393 -21.97 1.16 -0.13
N ASP A 394 -23.05 0.57 -0.63
CA ASP A 394 -23.56 -0.78 -0.30
C ASP A 394 -22.69 -1.92 -0.86
N ILE A 395 -21.75 -1.63 -1.77
CA ILE A 395 -20.82 -2.63 -2.31
C ILE A 395 -19.68 -2.83 -1.29
N PRO A 396 -19.48 -4.04 -0.72
CA PRO A 396 -18.43 -4.24 0.26
C PRO A 396 -17.04 -3.86 -0.28
N GLU A 397 -16.25 -3.15 0.53
CA GLU A 397 -14.80 -3.06 0.32
C GLU A 397 -14.22 -4.47 0.40
N VAL A 398 -13.98 -5.12 -0.73
CA VAL A 398 -13.38 -6.47 -0.74
C VAL A 398 -11.95 -6.37 -0.24
N GLN A 399 -11.70 -6.92 0.96
CA GLN A 399 -10.33 -7.15 1.44
C GLN A 399 -9.73 -8.23 0.57
N PHE A 400 -8.80 -7.85 -0.29
CA PHE A 400 -8.07 -8.76 -1.14
C PHE A 400 -6.69 -9.01 -0.51
N GLN A 401 -6.48 -10.25 -0.05
CA GLN A 401 -5.27 -10.75 0.59
C GLN A 401 -4.44 -11.50 -0.47
N PRO A 402 -3.38 -10.90 -1.04
CA PRO A 402 -2.79 -11.42 -2.28
C PRO A 402 -2.13 -12.80 -2.17
N GLU A 403 -1.85 -13.28 -0.95
CA GLU A 403 -1.25 -14.59 -0.69
C GLU A 403 -2.26 -15.73 -0.57
N SER A 404 -3.56 -15.43 -0.38
CA SER A 404 -4.65 -16.42 -0.29
C SER A 404 -5.68 -16.28 -1.41
N ASP A 405 -5.88 -15.07 -1.91
CA ASP A 405 -7.01 -14.71 -2.77
C ASP A 405 -6.65 -14.69 -4.26
N ILE A 406 -5.36 -14.87 -4.59
CA ILE A 406 -4.90 -15.12 -5.96
C ILE A 406 -4.80 -16.64 -6.17
N ILE A 407 -5.59 -17.17 -7.09
CA ILE A 407 -5.53 -18.58 -7.48
C ILE A 407 -4.55 -18.71 -8.64
N PHE A 408 -3.35 -19.23 -8.38
CA PHE A 408 -2.35 -19.47 -9.41
C PHE A 408 -2.59 -20.82 -10.10
N ARG A 409 -2.84 -20.76 -11.41
CA ARG A 409 -3.27 -21.88 -12.23
C ARG A 409 -2.15 -22.27 -13.19
N LEU A 410 -1.39 -23.32 -12.87
CA LEU A 410 -0.30 -23.83 -13.71
C LEU A 410 -0.82 -24.73 -14.83
N PHE A 411 -0.39 -24.45 -16.04
CA PHE A 411 -0.56 -25.26 -17.24
C PHE A 411 0.79 -25.58 -17.87
N THR A 412 0.91 -26.81 -18.38
CA THR A 412 2.05 -27.29 -19.16
C THR A 412 1.52 -28.14 -20.32
N ARG A 413 2.38 -28.66 -21.21
CA ARG A 413 1.93 -29.60 -22.25
C ARG A 413 1.40 -30.93 -21.70
N SER A 414 1.76 -31.28 -20.46
CA SER A 414 1.23 -32.43 -19.72
C SER A 414 -0.17 -32.16 -19.13
N ASN A 415 -0.56 -30.89 -18.98
CA ASN A 415 -1.88 -30.47 -18.52
C ASN A 415 -2.31 -29.16 -19.24
N PRO A 416 -2.65 -29.20 -20.55
CA PRO A 416 -2.87 -28.00 -21.34
C PRO A 416 -4.27 -27.37 -21.16
N THR A 417 -5.24 -28.13 -20.66
CA THR A 417 -6.63 -27.69 -20.43
C THR A 417 -6.96 -27.52 -18.95
N GLU A 418 -6.63 -28.52 -18.13
CA GLU A 418 -6.90 -28.53 -16.68
C GLU A 418 -5.71 -27.97 -15.90
N PRO A 419 -5.89 -26.96 -15.04
CA PRO A 419 -4.81 -26.41 -14.24
C PRO A 419 -4.44 -27.32 -13.06
N GLN A 420 -3.15 -27.34 -12.72
CA GLN A 420 -2.73 -27.65 -11.37
C GLN A 420 -2.70 -26.34 -10.58
N LEU A 421 -3.35 -26.31 -9.41
CA LEU A 421 -3.32 -25.14 -8.54
C LEU A 421 -2.02 -25.15 -7.74
N ILE A 422 -1.32 -24.02 -7.72
CA ILE A 422 -0.08 -23.81 -6.94
C ILE A 422 -0.26 -22.64 -5.97
N SER A 423 0.46 -22.65 -4.85
CA SER A 423 0.34 -21.64 -3.80
C SER A 423 1.69 -21.26 -3.19
N ILE A 424 1.83 -19.97 -2.87
CA ILE A 424 2.99 -19.38 -2.19
C ILE A 424 3.24 -20.05 -0.83
N ASN A 425 2.16 -20.47 -0.15
CA ASN A 425 2.20 -21.02 1.20
C ASN A 425 2.02 -22.56 1.24
N ASP A 426 2.14 -23.23 0.09
CA ASP A 426 2.19 -24.69 -0.03
C ASP A 426 3.21 -25.13 -1.09
N ALA A 427 4.47 -25.28 -0.68
CA ALA A 427 5.53 -25.79 -1.55
C ALA A 427 5.26 -27.22 -2.08
N ALA A 428 4.41 -28.02 -1.41
CA ALA A 428 4.01 -29.34 -1.91
C ALA A 428 3.05 -29.23 -3.11
N SER A 429 2.24 -28.18 -3.20
CA SER A 429 1.44 -27.90 -4.40
C SER A 429 2.32 -27.71 -5.65
N ILE A 430 3.46 -27.04 -5.51
CA ILE A 430 4.42 -26.83 -6.60
C ILE A 430 5.23 -28.09 -6.88
N LEU A 431 5.78 -28.75 -5.85
CA LEU A 431 6.61 -29.96 -5.99
C LEU A 431 5.87 -31.16 -6.60
N ASN A 432 4.55 -31.28 -6.38
CA ASN A 432 3.71 -32.34 -6.97
C ASN A 432 3.02 -31.90 -8.27
N SER A 433 3.35 -30.71 -8.80
CA SER A 433 2.86 -30.22 -10.09
C SER A 433 3.79 -30.59 -11.25
N ASN A 434 3.38 -30.28 -12.47
CA ASN A 434 4.19 -30.40 -13.68
C ASN A 434 5.22 -29.26 -13.84
N PHE A 435 5.41 -28.39 -12.85
CA PHE A 435 6.37 -27.28 -12.93
C PHE A 435 7.79 -27.80 -13.15
N ASN A 436 8.45 -27.31 -14.20
CA ASN A 436 9.81 -27.70 -14.53
C ASN A 436 10.71 -26.46 -14.67
N PRO A 437 11.70 -26.23 -13.78
CA PRO A 437 12.57 -25.06 -13.86
C PRO A 437 13.46 -24.98 -15.11
N SER A 438 13.62 -26.09 -15.86
CA SER A 438 14.31 -26.06 -17.16
C SER A 438 13.45 -25.49 -18.31
N HIS A 439 12.14 -25.30 -18.09
CA HIS A 439 11.24 -24.68 -19.07
C HIS A 439 11.09 -23.17 -18.80
N PRO A 440 10.95 -22.31 -19.83
CA PRO A 440 10.64 -20.90 -19.66
C PRO A 440 9.30 -20.69 -18.93
N THR A 441 9.24 -19.73 -18.02
CA THR A 441 8.02 -19.43 -17.25
C THR A 441 7.32 -18.19 -17.80
N ARG A 442 6.00 -18.26 -17.98
CA ARG A 442 5.15 -17.20 -18.54
C ARG A 442 3.94 -17.02 -17.61
N ILE A 443 3.88 -15.90 -16.90
CA ILE A 443 2.77 -15.57 -16.01
C ILE A 443 1.79 -14.66 -16.75
N THR A 444 0.49 -14.97 -16.75
CA THR A 444 -0.56 -14.15 -17.36
C THR A 444 -1.50 -13.56 -16.30
N ILE A 445 -1.88 -12.29 -16.45
CA ILE A 445 -2.73 -11.56 -15.49
C ILE A 445 -3.87 -10.86 -16.25
N HIS A 446 -5.11 -11.15 -15.87
CA HIS A 446 -6.33 -10.62 -16.52
C HIS A 446 -6.71 -9.20 -16.03
N GLY A 447 -7.66 -8.59 -16.74
CA GLY A 447 -8.19 -7.25 -16.46
C GLY A 447 -9.31 -7.19 -15.42
N TRP A 448 -9.94 -6.00 -15.33
CA TRP A 448 -11.12 -5.73 -14.52
C TRP A 448 -12.30 -6.62 -14.90
N THR A 449 -13.18 -6.94 -13.94
CA THR A 449 -14.37 -7.78 -14.07
C THR A 449 -14.16 -9.20 -14.62
N SER A 450 -12.90 -9.64 -14.74
CA SER A 450 -12.54 -10.96 -15.28
C SER A 450 -11.87 -11.87 -14.24
N ASN A 451 -11.51 -13.08 -14.67
CA ASN A 451 -10.96 -14.17 -13.86
C ASN A 451 -9.95 -15.03 -14.63
N GLY A 452 -9.40 -16.06 -13.99
CA GLY A 452 -8.35 -16.93 -14.55
C GLY A 452 -8.72 -17.69 -15.83
N ASN A 453 -10.00 -17.75 -16.21
CA ASN A 453 -10.49 -18.35 -17.45
C ASN A 453 -10.54 -17.39 -18.65
N ASP A 454 -10.12 -16.12 -18.50
CA ASP A 454 -10.17 -15.10 -19.56
C ASP A 454 -9.63 -15.60 -20.93
N ALA A 455 -10.22 -15.11 -22.03
CA ALA A 455 -9.77 -15.41 -23.39
C ALA A 455 -8.29 -15.03 -23.61
N MET A 456 -7.79 -13.97 -22.99
CA MET A 456 -6.38 -13.59 -22.93
C MET A 456 -5.51 -14.71 -22.38
N ASN A 457 -5.84 -15.24 -21.20
CA ASN A 457 -5.12 -16.36 -20.57
C ASN A 457 -5.16 -17.60 -21.47
N THR A 458 -6.35 -17.95 -21.97
CA THR A 458 -6.57 -19.14 -22.80
C THR A 458 -5.81 -19.07 -24.12
N ASN A 459 -5.90 -17.96 -24.86
CA ASN A 459 -5.28 -17.81 -26.18
C ASN A 459 -3.75 -17.79 -26.09
N ILE A 460 -3.20 -17.05 -25.11
CA ILE A 460 -1.74 -16.97 -24.89
C ILE A 460 -1.19 -18.32 -24.44
N ARG A 461 -1.83 -19.00 -23.47
CA ARG A 461 -1.45 -20.37 -23.04
C ARG A 461 -1.46 -21.33 -24.22
N ASN A 462 -2.55 -21.38 -24.97
CA ASN A 462 -2.71 -22.33 -26.08
C ASN A 462 -1.64 -22.13 -27.16
N ARG A 463 -1.20 -20.89 -27.41
CA ARG A 463 -0.09 -20.61 -28.35
C ARG A 463 1.29 -20.92 -27.78
N LEU A 464 1.56 -20.62 -26.51
CA LEU A 464 2.83 -20.99 -25.86
C LEU A 464 3.04 -22.51 -25.86
N LEU A 465 2.03 -23.29 -25.43
CA LEU A 465 2.11 -24.76 -25.36
C LEU A 465 2.10 -25.45 -26.74
N ALA A 466 1.67 -24.75 -27.79
CA ALA A 466 1.84 -25.17 -29.17
C ALA A 466 3.22 -24.82 -29.75
N PHE A 467 3.85 -23.74 -29.28
CA PHE A 467 5.18 -23.30 -29.70
C PHE A 467 6.31 -24.12 -29.06
N GLY A 468 6.14 -24.58 -27.82
CA GLY A 468 7.15 -25.38 -27.12
C GLY A 468 6.77 -25.76 -25.69
N ASP A 469 7.76 -26.18 -24.92
CA ASP A 469 7.61 -26.58 -23.52
C ASP A 469 7.76 -25.34 -22.60
N PHE A 470 6.71 -25.01 -21.84
CA PHE A 470 6.63 -23.83 -20.96
C PHE A 470 5.95 -24.18 -19.63
N ASN A 471 6.26 -23.41 -18.58
CA ASN A 471 5.40 -23.25 -17.41
C ASN A 471 4.50 -22.03 -17.65
N VAL A 472 3.21 -22.22 -17.91
CA VAL A 472 2.26 -21.12 -18.10
C VAL A 472 1.39 -20.99 -16.86
N ILE A 473 1.46 -19.86 -16.15
CA ILE A 473 0.75 -19.65 -14.89
C ILE A 473 -0.25 -18.51 -15.06
N SER A 474 -1.55 -18.82 -15.05
CA SER A 474 -2.59 -17.78 -14.99
C SER A 474 -2.80 -17.37 -13.54
N ALA A 475 -2.58 -16.08 -13.24
CA ALA A 475 -2.82 -15.49 -11.93
C ALA A 475 -4.26 -14.95 -11.87
N ASP A 476 -5.15 -15.71 -11.23
CA ASP A 476 -6.55 -15.36 -11.06
C ASP A 476 -6.74 -14.50 -9.80
N TRP A 477 -6.86 -13.18 -9.99
CA TRP A 477 -7.09 -12.21 -8.92
C TRP A 477 -8.55 -11.71 -8.90
N SER A 478 -9.47 -12.54 -9.40
CA SER A 478 -10.90 -12.21 -9.55
C SER A 478 -11.61 -11.77 -8.27
N VAL A 479 -11.13 -12.14 -7.08
CA VAL A 479 -11.63 -11.63 -5.80
C VAL A 479 -11.64 -10.10 -5.77
N ALA A 480 -10.53 -9.47 -6.14
CA ALA A 480 -10.45 -8.01 -6.31
C ALA A 480 -10.97 -7.55 -7.68
N ALA A 481 -10.56 -8.23 -8.76
CA ALA A 481 -10.82 -7.74 -10.11
C ALA A 481 -12.32 -7.70 -10.45
N SER A 482 -13.12 -8.60 -9.88
CA SER A 482 -14.58 -8.68 -10.12
C SER A 482 -15.40 -7.64 -9.35
N ASN A 483 -14.76 -6.76 -8.55
CA ASN A 483 -15.48 -5.74 -7.81
C ASN A 483 -16.13 -4.73 -8.80
N PRO A 484 -17.46 -4.54 -8.80
CA PRO A 484 -18.16 -3.64 -9.71
C PRO A 484 -17.84 -2.15 -9.44
N ASN A 485 -17.20 -1.82 -8.32
CA ASN A 485 -16.52 -0.55 -8.14
C ASN A 485 -15.11 -0.62 -8.73
N TYR A 486 -14.94 -0.05 -9.93
CA TYR A 486 -13.66 0.02 -10.64
C TYR A 486 -12.53 0.61 -9.77
N ALA A 487 -12.80 1.61 -8.94
CA ALA A 487 -11.77 2.23 -8.12
C ALA A 487 -11.25 1.28 -7.02
N THR A 488 -12.14 0.44 -6.46
CA THR A 488 -11.75 -0.63 -5.52
C THR A 488 -10.89 -1.69 -6.20
N ALA A 489 -11.25 -2.12 -7.43
CA ALA A 489 -10.43 -3.04 -8.20
C ALA A 489 -9.07 -2.44 -8.61
N ARG A 490 -9.05 -1.17 -9.04
CA ARG A 490 -7.83 -0.41 -9.37
C ARG A 490 -6.90 -0.28 -8.17
N ASN A 491 -7.42 -0.02 -6.98
CA ASN A 491 -6.59 0.09 -5.76
C ASN A 491 -6.01 -1.26 -5.31
N SER A 492 -6.56 -2.38 -5.77
CA SER A 492 -6.04 -3.73 -5.54
C SER A 492 -4.94 -4.17 -6.52
N VAL A 493 -4.61 -3.37 -7.53
CA VAL A 493 -3.58 -3.67 -8.56
C VAL A 493 -2.18 -3.80 -7.97
N GLY A 494 -1.77 -2.88 -7.09
CA GLY A 494 -0.48 -2.95 -6.38
C GLY A 494 -0.37 -4.24 -5.55
N PRO A 495 -1.34 -4.52 -4.66
CA PRO A 495 -1.46 -5.80 -3.97
C PRO A 495 -1.44 -7.03 -4.90
N ALA A 496 -2.11 -6.99 -6.06
CA ALA A 496 -2.12 -8.12 -7.00
C ALA A 496 -0.73 -8.39 -7.58
N GLY A 497 0.00 -7.33 -7.96
CA GLY A 497 1.39 -7.43 -8.39
C GLY A 497 2.33 -7.90 -7.27
N PHE A 498 2.09 -7.52 -6.01
CA PHE A 498 2.82 -8.03 -4.85
C PHE A 498 2.60 -9.54 -4.63
N GLY A 499 1.35 -10.03 -4.74
CA GLY A 499 1.05 -11.46 -4.63
C GLY A 499 1.71 -12.28 -5.74
N VAL A 500 1.63 -11.82 -7.00
CA VAL A 500 2.40 -12.41 -8.11
C VAL A 500 3.91 -12.34 -7.84
N GLY A 501 4.39 -11.23 -7.27
CA GLY A 501 5.77 -11.04 -6.84
C GLY A 501 6.23 -12.12 -5.86
N ARG A 502 5.43 -12.39 -4.83
CA ARG A 502 5.69 -13.40 -3.81
C ARG A 502 5.65 -14.84 -4.32
N LEU A 503 4.87 -15.15 -5.36
CA LEU A 503 4.97 -16.44 -6.04
C LEU A 503 6.32 -16.58 -6.77
N ILE A 504 6.78 -15.52 -7.44
CA ILE A 504 8.06 -15.55 -8.15
C ILE A 504 9.23 -15.69 -7.16
N ASP A 505 9.19 -15.03 -6.00
CA ASP A 505 10.18 -15.24 -4.92
C ASP A 505 10.27 -16.73 -4.53
N GLU A 506 9.13 -17.37 -4.27
CA GLU A 506 9.06 -18.80 -3.88
C GLU A 506 9.58 -19.72 -5.00
N LEU A 507 9.17 -19.46 -6.25
CA LEU A 507 9.62 -20.21 -7.41
C LEU A 507 11.13 -20.07 -7.67
N ILE A 508 11.73 -18.89 -7.40
CA ILE A 508 13.17 -18.68 -7.49
C ILE A 508 13.89 -19.39 -6.34
N ALA A 509 13.44 -19.18 -5.09
CA ALA A 509 14.12 -19.63 -3.89
C ALA A 509 14.11 -21.17 -3.73
N ASN A 510 12.96 -21.80 -3.94
CA ASN A 510 12.72 -23.20 -3.57
C ASN A 510 12.48 -24.12 -4.77
N HIS A 511 12.17 -23.57 -5.96
CA HIS A 511 11.84 -24.37 -7.16
C HIS A 511 12.75 -24.11 -8.37
N GLY A 512 13.75 -23.24 -8.26
CA GLY A 512 14.82 -23.07 -9.27
C GLY A 512 14.44 -22.28 -10.53
N LEU A 513 13.41 -21.42 -10.47
CA LEU A 513 13.02 -20.56 -11.59
C LEU A 513 14.15 -19.58 -11.99
N ASP A 514 14.51 -19.56 -13.27
CA ASP A 514 15.38 -18.53 -13.83
C ASP A 514 14.60 -17.26 -14.18
N ILE A 515 14.83 -16.18 -13.42
CA ILE A 515 14.22 -14.86 -13.63
C ILE A 515 14.63 -14.25 -15.00
N ASN A 516 15.77 -14.65 -15.56
CA ASN A 516 16.22 -14.20 -16.88
C ASN A 516 15.39 -14.82 -18.02
N ASN A 517 14.58 -15.85 -17.73
CA ASN A 517 13.66 -16.49 -18.67
C ASN A 517 12.20 -16.44 -18.19
N LEU A 518 11.87 -15.50 -17.30
CA LEU A 518 10.51 -15.20 -16.85
C LEU A 518 9.94 -14.01 -17.62
N TYR A 519 8.77 -14.20 -18.25
CA TYR A 519 7.95 -13.05 -18.70
C TYR A 519 6.69 -12.96 -17.85
N VAL A 520 6.28 -11.73 -17.51
CA VAL A 520 4.96 -11.45 -16.91
C VAL A 520 4.14 -10.62 -17.91
N ILE A 521 2.96 -11.11 -18.23
CA ILE A 521 2.12 -10.62 -19.33
C ILE A 521 0.78 -10.21 -18.73
N GLY A 522 0.44 -8.92 -18.78
CA GLY A 522 -0.76 -8.41 -18.13
C GLY A 522 -1.65 -7.63 -19.09
N PHE A 523 -2.97 -7.73 -18.92
CA PHE A 523 -3.97 -7.04 -19.74
C PHE A 523 -4.83 -6.08 -18.91
N SER A 524 -5.09 -4.87 -19.42
CA SER A 524 -5.91 -3.85 -18.75
C SER A 524 -5.35 -3.54 -17.35
N LEU A 525 -6.15 -3.58 -16.26
CA LEU A 525 -5.65 -3.51 -14.88
C LEU A 525 -4.52 -4.52 -14.58
N GLY A 526 -4.57 -5.70 -15.19
CA GLY A 526 -3.54 -6.74 -15.07
C GLY A 526 -2.18 -6.33 -15.65
N ALA A 527 -2.13 -5.41 -16.62
CA ALA A 527 -0.87 -4.85 -17.13
C ALA A 527 -0.12 -4.08 -16.04
N HIS A 528 -0.86 -3.33 -15.23
CA HIS A 528 -0.33 -2.63 -14.07
C HIS A 528 0.07 -3.61 -12.95
N ALA A 529 -0.69 -4.69 -12.74
CA ALA A 529 -0.29 -5.74 -11.80
C ALA A 529 1.02 -6.45 -12.22
N ALA A 530 1.21 -6.70 -13.52
CA ALA A 530 2.46 -7.24 -14.07
C ALA A 530 3.65 -6.30 -13.81
N ALA A 531 3.45 -5.00 -14.05
CA ALA A 531 4.41 -3.95 -13.69
C ALA A 531 4.75 -3.92 -12.19
N ASN A 532 3.77 -4.08 -11.30
CA ASN A 532 4.00 -4.11 -9.85
C ASN A 532 4.77 -5.37 -9.41
N ALA A 533 4.54 -6.53 -10.04
CA ALA A 533 5.40 -7.71 -9.85
C ALA A 533 6.85 -7.45 -10.30
N GLY A 534 7.03 -6.65 -11.36
CA GLY A 534 8.33 -6.14 -11.79
C GLY A 534 9.01 -5.22 -10.77
N LYS A 535 8.27 -4.25 -10.22
CA LYS A 535 8.73 -3.34 -9.15
C LYS A 535 9.13 -4.07 -7.88
N HIS A 536 8.36 -5.09 -7.47
CA HIS A 536 8.70 -5.98 -6.34
C HIS A 536 10.09 -6.61 -6.50
N HIS A 537 10.44 -7.01 -7.73
CA HIS A 537 11.78 -7.52 -8.05
C HIS A 537 12.83 -6.44 -8.30
N GLY A 538 12.51 -5.16 -8.24
CA GLY A 538 13.41 -4.06 -8.56
C GLY A 538 13.84 -4.04 -10.03
N GLY A 539 12.91 -4.33 -10.96
CA GLY A 539 13.16 -4.28 -12.41
C GLY A 539 13.87 -5.51 -12.99
N ARG A 540 14.11 -6.56 -12.19
CA ARG A 540 14.92 -7.73 -12.60
C ARG A 540 14.18 -8.79 -13.43
N ILE A 541 12.86 -8.70 -13.60
CA ILE A 541 12.10 -9.61 -14.48
C ILE A 541 12.53 -9.39 -15.93
N ASN A 542 12.79 -10.46 -16.69
CA ASN A 542 13.35 -10.32 -18.04
C ASN A 542 12.49 -9.49 -19.00
N THR A 543 11.20 -9.81 -19.10
CA THR A 543 10.27 -9.09 -19.98
C THR A 543 8.93 -8.88 -19.29
N ILE A 544 8.39 -7.67 -19.39
CA ILE A 544 6.98 -7.38 -19.11
C ILE A 544 6.28 -7.01 -20.41
N ILE A 545 5.18 -7.70 -20.71
CA ILE A 545 4.29 -7.37 -21.83
C ILE A 545 3.01 -6.78 -21.26
N ALA A 546 2.77 -5.51 -21.57
CA ALA A 546 1.70 -4.69 -21.03
C ALA A 546 0.64 -4.44 -22.12
N LEU A 547 -0.41 -5.27 -22.11
CA LEU A 547 -1.45 -5.32 -23.13
C LEU A 547 -2.55 -4.31 -22.79
N ASP A 548 -2.68 -3.29 -23.65
CA ASP A 548 -3.57 -2.12 -23.53
C ASP A 548 -3.79 -1.67 -22.07
N PRO A 549 -2.74 -1.15 -21.39
CA PRO A 549 -2.77 -0.87 -19.96
C PRO A 549 -3.87 0.15 -19.63
N ALA A 550 -4.64 -0.09 -18.57
CA ALA A 550 -5.82 0.71 -18.27
C ALA A 550 -5.54 2.21 -18.08
N GLY A 551 -6.32 3.05 -18.74
CA GLY A 551 -6.26 4.51 -18.64
C GLY A 551 -6.95 5.10 -17.41
N PRO A 552 -8.20 4.71 -17.08
CA PRO A 552 -8.92 5.26 -15.94
C PRO A 552 -8.17 5.05 -14.62
N LEU A 553 -8.01 6.12 -13.84
CA LEU A 553 -7.25 6.18 -12.58
C LEU A 553 -5.74 5.86 -12.70
N PHE A 554 -5.14 5.91 -13.89
CA PHE A 554 -3.70 5.78 -14.08
C PHE A 554 -3.06 6.99 -14.78
N SER A 555 -1.77 7.22 -14.50
CA SER A 555 -0.94 8.24 -15.15
C SER A 555 0.52 7.80 -15.18
N ALA A 556 1.25 8.21 -16.22
CA ALA A 556 2.68 7.94 -16.31
C ALA A 556 3.43 8.47 -15.07
N GLY A 557 4.30 7.64 -14.50
CA GLY A 557 5.07 7.98 -13.31
C GLY A 557 4.37 7.77 -11.96
N GLN A 558 3.11 7.29 -11.92
CA GLN A 558 2.52 6.80 -10.67
C GLN A 558 3.23 5.51 -10.18
N SER A 559 3.33 5.34 -8.87
CA SER A 559 4.04 4.23 -8.22
C SER A 559 3.50 2.85 -8.58
N ASP A 560 2.22 2.74 -8.97
CA ASP A 560 1.54 1.52 -9.36
C ASP A 560 1.21 1.45 -10.88
N ALA A 561 1.60 2.45 -11.68
CA ALA A 561 1.47 2.42 -13.13
C ALA A 561 2.59 1.60 -13.81
N VAL A 562 2.40 1.18 -15.07
CA VAL A 562 3.50 0.58 -15.88
C VAL A 562 4.57 1.64 -16.12
N ALA A 563 5.85 1.25 -16.02
CA ALA A 563 7.01 2.09 -16.31
C ALA A 563 8.11 1.31 -17.06
N PRO A 564 8.99 1.98 -17.84
CA PRO A 564 10.03 1.30 -18.63
C PRO A 564 11.09 0.57 -17.80
N THR A 565 11.12 0.79 -16.48
CA THR A 565 12.05 0.23 -15.50
C THR A 565 11.55 -1.02 -14.78
N ASP A 566 10.31 -1.46 -15.04
CA ASP A 566 9.68 -2.56 -14.29
C ASP A 566 10.23 -3.94 -14.66
N GLY A 567 10.89 -4.05 -15.81
CA GLY A 567 11.63 -5.23 -16.24
C GLY A 567 12.85 -4.84 -17.08
N LEU A 568 13.71 -5.82 -17.37
CA LEU A 568 14.87 -5.62 -18.26
C LEU A 568 14.41 -5.23 -19.68
N TYR A 569 13.23 -5.70 -20.09
CA TYR A 569 12.45 -5.19 -21.21
C TYR A 569 10.99 -4.94 -20.79
N VAL A 570 10.40 -3.86 -21.28
CA VAL A 570 8.98 -3.54 -21.07
C VAL A 570 8.38 -3.09 -22.40
N GLU A 571 7.38 -3.83 -22.88
CA GLU A 571 6.70 -3.58 -24.15
C GLU A 571 5.22 -3.27 -23.90
N THR A 572 4.70 -2.16 -24.44
CA THR A 572 3.26 -1.89 -24.45
C THR A 572 2.65 -2.18 -25.81
N ILE A 573 1.46 -2.77 -25.82
CA ILE A 573 0.65 -3.01 -27.03
C ILE A 573 -0.65 -2.24 -26.86
N MET A 574 -0.75 -1.09 -27.51
CA MET A 574 -1.85 -0.14 -27.41
C MET A 574 -2.87 -0.41 -28.53
N THR A 575 -4.13 -0.60 -28.16
CA THR A 575 -5.24 -0.86 -29.09
C THR A 575 -6.51 -0.07 -28.79
N ASN A 576 -6.71 0.45 -27.57
CA ASN A 576 -7.82 1.36 -27.22
C ASN A 576 -7.36 2.56 -26.36
N ALA A 577 -6.17 3.10 -26.66
CA ALA A 577 -5.55 4.23 -26.00
C ALA A 577 -6.43 5.50 -26.01
N GLY A 578 -6.73 6.06 -24.84
CA GLY A 578 -7.54 7.26 -24.67
C GLY A 578 -9.04 7.02 -24.53
N LEU A 579 -9.47 5.76 -24.43
CA LEU A 579 -10.81 5.39 -23.97
C LEU A 579 -10.71 4.41 -22.80
N LEU A 580 -10.32 3.15 -23.03
CA LEU A 580 -10.05 2.18 -21.96
C LEU A 580 -8.54 2.01 -21.69
N GLY A 581 -7.72 2.03 -22.73
CA GLY A 581 -6.26 2.02 -22.62
C GLY A 581 -5.70 3.41 -22.30
N ILE A 582 -4.51 3.47 -21.72
CA ILE A 582 -3.83 4.72 -21.37
C ILE A 582 -3.20 5.38 -22.60
N ASN A 583 -3.39 6.70 -22.75
CA ASN A 583 -2.95 7.45 -23.93
C ASN A 583 -1.55 8.08 -23.78
N VAL A 584 -0.61 7.38 -23.17
CA VAL A 584 0.80 7.80 -23.05
C VAL A 584 1.74 6.59 -23.15
N PRO A 585 2.96 6.75 -23.70
CA PRO A 585 3.96 5.68 -23.71
C PRO A 585 4.37 5.31 -22.27
N LEU A 586 4.31 4.02 -21.92
CA LEU A 586 4.71 3.50 -20.60
C LEU A 586 5.83 2.44 -20.65
N GLY A 587 6.13 1.88 -21.82
CA GLY A 587 7.16 0.87 -22.04
C GLY A 587 8.46 1.44 -22.61
N GLN A 588 9.50 0.61 -22.65
CA GLN A 588 10.72 0.87 -23.42
C GLN A 588 10.41 0.90 -24.93
N ALA A 589 9.53 0.00 -25.38
CA ALA A 589 8.91 0.01 -26.69
C ALA A 589 7.38 0.07 -26.56
N ASN A 590 6.74 0.81 -27.47
CA ASN A 590 5.31 1.09 -27.42
C ASN A 590 4.71 0.95 -28.82
N PHE A 591 3.86 -0.06 -29.02
CA PHE A 591 3.30 -0.43 -30.31
C PHE A 591 1.83 -0.01 -30.40
N TYR A 592 1.49 0.78 -31.41
CA TYR A 592 0.16 1.36 -31.62
C TYR A 592 -0.48 0.76 -32.88
N ALA A 593 -1.23 -0.33 -32.70
CA ALA A 593 -1.89 -0.99 -33.82
C ALA A 593 -3.06 -0.14 -34.33
N ASN A 594 -3.09 0.15 -35.64
CA ASN A 594 -4.11 0.95 -36.32
C ASN A 594 -4.30 2.34 -35.68
N GLY A 595 -3.20 2.99 -35.28
CA GLY A 595 -3.22 4.26 -34.53
C GLY A 595 -3.52 4.11 -33.03
N GLY A 596 -3.65 2.87 -32.54
CA GLY A 596 -3.75 2.51 -31.13
C GLY A 596 -5.09 2.79 -30.46
N ARG A 597 -6.12 3.22 -31.19
CA ARG A 597 -7.43 3.63 -30.63
C ARG A 597 -8.61 2.79 -31.08
N THR A 598 -8.73 2.57 -32.39
CA THR A 598 -9.83 1.88 -33.04
C THR A 598 -9.26 0.78 -33.92
N GLN A 599 -9.90 -0.39 -33.93
CA GLN A 599 -9.33 -1.58 -34.55
C GLN A 599 -10.22 -2.10 -35.68
N PRO A 600 -9.65 -2.53 -36.82
CA PRO A 600 -10.37 -3.22 -37.88
C PRO A 600 -11.20 -4.40 -37.35
N GLY A 601 -12.37 -4.61 -37.95
CA GLY A 601 -13.36 -5.62 -37.53
C GLY A 601 -14.28 -5.20 -36.38
N CYS A 602 -13.91 -4.23 -35.53
CA CYS A 602 -14.70 -3.87 -34.34
C CYS A 602 -15.97 -3.05 -34.61
N GLY A 603 -16.19 -2.56 -35.82
CA GLY A 603 -17.43 -1.88 -36.22
C GLY A 603 -17.70 -0.60 -35.40
N ILE A 604 -18.90 -0.50 -34.80
CA ILE A 604 -19.32 0.64 -33.96
C ILE A 604 -19.00 0.31 -32.49
N ASP A 605 -17.73 0.41 -32.13
CA ASP A 605 -17.21 0.05 -30.80
C ASP A 605 -17.29 1.22 -29.80
N ILE A 606 -18.51 1.66 -29.46
CA ILE A 606 -18.77 2.81 -28.56
C ILE A 606 -18.18 2.59 -27.16
N SER A 607 -18.09 1.34 -26.70
CA SER A 607 -17.50 1.00 -25.40
C SER A 607 -15.99 0.78 -25.45
N GLY A 608 -15.39 0.62 -26.63
CA GLY A 608 -13.98 0.27 -26.79
C GLY A 608 -13.64 -1.20 -26.48
N ASN A 609 -14.64 -2.03 -26.17
CA ASN A 609 -14.41 -3.38 -25.64
C ASN A 609 -13.75 -4.31 -26.67
N CYS A 610 -14.12 -4.19 -27.95
CA CYS A 610 -13.51 -4.98 -29.01
C CYS A 610 -12.06 -4.53 -29.26
N ALA A 611 -11.85 -3.21 -29.36
CA ALA A 611 -10.53 -2.61 -29.55
C ALA A 611 -9.58 -2.92 -28.39
N HIS A 612 -10.03 -2.83 -27.15
CA HIS A 612 -9.26 -3.19 -25.94
C HIS A 612 -8.87 -4.67 -25.97
N SER A 613 -9.81 -5.55 -26.33
CA SER A 613 -9.59 -7.00 -26.46
C SER A 613 -8.67 -7.40 -27.63
N ARG A 614 -8.32 -6.49 -28.56
CA ARG A 614 -7.37 -6.82 -29.63
C ARG A 614 -5.93 -6.94 -29.16
N ALA A 615 -5.47 -6.20 -28.14
CA ALA A 615 -4.08 -6.30 -27.65
C ALA A 615 -3.68 -7.74 -27.25
N PRO A 616 -4.44 -8.47 -26.41
CA PRO A 616 -4.14 -9.87 -26.12
C PRO A 616 -4.33 -10.80 -27.33
N ALA A 617 -5.20 -10.48 -28.29
CA ALA A 617 -5.34 -11.25 -29.52
C ALA A 617 -4.12 -11.12 -30.45
N PHE A 618 -3.63 -9.90 -30.68
CA PHE A 618 -2.42 -9.63 -31.47
C PHE A 618 -1.18 -10.24 -30.83
N TYR A 619 -1.02 -10.09 -29.51
CA TYR A 619 0.09 -10.72 -28.79
C TYR A 619 0.00 -12.26 -28.85
N ALA A 620 -1.17 -12.87 -28.63
CA ALA A 620 -1.33 -14.31 -28.75
C ALA A 620 -1.02 -14.81 -30.17
N GLU A 621 -1.47 -14.11 -31.21
CA GLU A 621 -1.17 -14.48 -32.60
C GLU A 621 0.33 -14.35 -32.93
N SER A 622 1.03 -13.34 -32.39
CA SER A 622 2.46 -13.10 -32.62
C SER A 622 3.38 -14.26 -32.15
N ILE A 623 2.90 -15.10 -31.22
CA ILE A 623 3.64 -16.23 -30.65
C ILE A 623 3.78 -17.33 -31.71
N GLY A 624 4.96 -17.42 -32.32
CA GLY A 624 5.27 -18.37 -33.38
C GLY A 624 4.70 -18.01 -34.76
N ALA A 625 4.35 -16.74 -34.99
CA ALA A 625 3.81 -16.29 -36.27
C ALA A 625 4.81 -16.42 -37.41
N THR A 626 4.38 -16.98 -38.55
CA THR A 626 5.16 -17.01 -39.81
C THR A 626 5.05 -15.71 -40.60
N VAL A 627 3.96 -14.96 -40.40
CA VAL A 627 3.77 -13.59 -40.90
C VAL A 627 3.89 -12.66 -39.69
N PRO A 628 4.90 -11.76 -39.63
CA PRO A 628 5.11 -10.93 -38.46
C PRO A 628 4.16 -9.74 -38.39
N PHE A 629 3.92 -9.26 -37.17
CA PHE A 629 3.35 -7.93 -36.91
C PHE A 629 4.44 -6.85 -37.06
N ARG A 630 4.98 -6.69 -38.28
CA ARG A 630 5.99 -5.67 -38.57
C ARG A 630 5.43 -4.29 -38.29
N SER A 631 6.21 -3.48 -37.59
CA SER A 631 5.81 -2.16 -37.10
C SER A 631 6.89 -1.12 -37.40
N THR A 632 6.50 -0.06 -38.09
CA THR A 632 7.38 1.07 -38.45
C THR A 632 7.69 1.90 -37.23
N ARG A 633 8.96 2.25 -37.01
CA ARG A 633 9.36 3.11 -35.89
C ARG A 633 9.07 4.58 -36.20
N CYS A 634 8.19 5.22 -35.45
CA CYS A 634 7.78 6.62 -35.67
C CYS A 634 8.70 7.61 -34.93
N ALA A 635 8.63 8.91 -35.26
CA ALA A 635 9.50 9.92 -34.66
C ALA A 635 9.04 10.35 -33.26
N SER A 636 7.72 10.40 -33.01
CA SER A 636 7.16 10.70 -31.69
C SER A 636 5.81 10.01 -31.46
N HIS A 637 5.30 10.13 -30.23
CA HIS A 637 3.93 9.74 -29.89
C HIS A 637 2.89 10.70 -30.49
N ASP A 638 3.23 11.99 -30.64
CA ASP A 638 2.33 13.00 -31.19
C ASP A 638 2.01 12.73 -32.67
N GLU A 639 2.94 12.11 -33.41
CA GLU A 639 2.67 11.62 -34.77
C GLU A 639 1.52 10.61 -34.79
N ILE A 640 1.51 9.66 -33.84
CA ILE A 640 0.44 8.65 -33.70
C ILE A 640 -0.90 9.34 -33.42
N LEU A 641 -0.91 10.31 -32.50
CA LEU A 641 -2.12 11.09 -32.17
C LEU A 641 -2.61 11.93 -33.36
N GLY A 642 -1.71 12.36 -34.24
CA GLY A 642 -2.01 13.02 -35.52
C GLY A 642 -2.35 12.08 -36.67
N GLY A 643 -2.33 10.75 -36.49
CA GLY A 643 -2.59 9.77 -37.55
C GLY A 643 -1.44 9.62 -38.56
N THR A 644 -0.20 9.84 -38.13
CA THR A 644 1.02 9.89 -38.96
C THR A 644 2.15 9.06 -38.35
N CYS A 645 3.21 8.81 -39.11
CA CYS A 645 4.42 8.13 -38.64
C CYS A 645 5.60 8.44 -39.59
N THR A 646 6.60 9.20 -39.14
CA THR A 646 7.85 9.41 -39.88
C THR A 646 8.86 8.36 -39.44
N GLN A 647 9.38 7.56 -40.38
CA GLN A 647 10.31 6.47 -40.03
C GLN A 647 11.60 7.03 -39.39
N SER A 648 11.84 6.67 -38.13
CA SER A 648 12.87 7.27 -37.26
C SER A 648 14.00 6.32 -36.87
N GLY A 649 13.99 5.11 -37.41
CA GLY A 649 14.95 4.05 -37.09
C GLY A 649 14.48 2.69 -37.64
N PRO A 650 15.09 1.58 -37.21
CA PRO A 650 14.73 0.25 -37.68
C PRO A 650 13.34 -0.17 -37.21
N ASP A 651 12.63 -0.89 -38.08
CA ASP A 651 11.33 -1.49 -37.78
C ASP A 651 11.49 -2.65 -36.76
N ALA A 652 10.42 -2.93 -36.02
CA ALA A 652 10.36 -4.01 -35.05
C ALA A 652 9.06 -4.82 -35.19
N ASN A 653 9.06 -6.06 -34.71
CA ASN A 653 7.84 -6.86 -34.66
C ASN A 653 7.16 -6.67 -33.30
N LEU A 654 5.84 -6.42 -33.28
CA LEU A 654 5.04 -6.45 -32.06
C LEU A 654 5.08 -7.87 -31.44
N GLY A 655 5.33 -7.94 -30.13
CA GLY A 655 5.24 -9.16 -29.33
C GLY A 655 6.27 -10.24 -29.69
N GLY A 656 5.75 -11.45 -29.90
CA GLY A 656 6.52 -12.64 -30.24
C GLY A 656 7.11 -13.38 -29.03
N GLN A 657 7.62 -14.58 -29.33
CA GLN A 657 8.32 -15.44 -28.39
C GLN A 657 9.52 -16.07 -29.13
N PRO A 658 10.78 -15.77 -28.74
CA PRO A 658 11.19 -14.84 -27.69
C PRO A 658 10.89 -13.37 -28.03
N SER A 659 10.74 -12.56 -26.99
CA SER A 659 10.48 -11.12 -27.03
C SER A 659 11.61 -10.32 -27.69
N ASN A 660 11.41 -9.00 -27.80
CA ASN A 660 12.40 -8.07 -28.34
C ASN A 660 13.53 -7.68 -27.35
N TYR A 661 13.58 -8.27 -26.15
CA TYR A 661 14.70 -8.06 -25.22
C TYR A 661 16.06 -8.34 -25.90
N GLY A 662 17.05 -7.49 -25.63
CA GLY A 662 18.39 -7.58 -26.21
C GLY A 662 18.49 -7.19 -27.70
N ARG A 663 17.38 -6.91 -28.40
CA ARG A 663 17.38 -6.54 -29.84
C ARG A 663 17.56 -5.03 -30.11
N GLY A 664 17.63 -4.19 -29.08
CA GLY A 664 17.73 -2.73 -29.21
C GLY A 664 16.40 -2.03 -29.60
N VAL A 665 15.28 -2.75 -29.54
CA VAL A 665 13.94 -2.21 -29.85
C VAL A 665 13.49 -1.26 -28.74
N ALA A 666 13.48 0.04 -29.01
CA ALA A 666 12.96 1.06 -28.10
C ALA A 666 12.34 2.25 -28.85
N GLY A 667 11.33 2.90 -28.26
CA GLY A 667 10.61 4.05 -28.82
C GLY A 667 9.14 3.78 -29.11
N ILE A 668 8.63 4.43 -30.17
CA ILE A 668 7.23 4.39 -30.62
C ILE A 668 7.16 3.67 -31.97
N TYR A 669 6.21 2.76 -32.11
CA TYR A 669 6.01 1.95 -33.32
C TYR A 669 4.54 1.96 -33.75
N ALA A 670 4.27 2.06 -35.05
CA ALA A 670 2.95 1.94 -35.65
C ALA A 670 2.87 0.73 -36.58
N LEU A 671 1.69 0.11 -36.65
CA LEU A 671 1.40 -0.98 -37.58
C LEU A 671 -0.08 -0.97 -37.99
N THR A 672 -0.39 -1.64 -39.09
CA THR A 672 -1.77 -1.96 -39.50
C THR A 672 -2.05 -3.45 -39.35
N THR A 673 -3.32 -3.81 -39.17
CA THR A 673 -3.75 -5.21 -39.08
C THR A 673 -4.95 -5.49 -39.99
N ASN A 674 -5.19 -6.77 -40.29
CA ASN A 674 -6.44 -7.20 -40.90
C ASN A 674 -7.62 -7.04 -39.91
N ALA A 675 -8.84 -7.12 -40.45
CA ALA A 675 -10.07 -7.07 -39.66
C ALA A 675 -10.31 -8.35 -38.83
N GLU A 676 -9.84 -9.50 -39.30
CA GLU A 676 -9.96 -10.80 -38.61
C GLU A 676 -8.65 -11.57 -38.66
N SER A 677 -8.53 -12.61 -37.83
CA SER A 677 -7.33 -13.46 -37.77
C SER A 677 -7.15 -14.27 -39.07
N PRO A 678 -5.94 -14.36 -39.66
CA PRO A 678 -4.69 -13.77 -39.19
C PRO A 678 -4.66 -12.24 -39.32
N PHE A 679 -4.42 -11.55 -38.21
CA PHE A 679 -4.35 -10.10 -38.11
C PHE A 679 -3.06 -9.53 -38.71
N ALA A 680 -1.96 -10.29 -38.66
CA ALA A 680 -0.65 -9.88 -39.19
C ALA A 680 -0.64 -9.65 -40.72
N GLN A 681 0.14 -8.67 -41.19
CA GLN A 681 0.22 -8.28 -42.60
C GLN A 681 1.59 -8.49 -43.27
N GLY A 682 2.71 -8.50 -42.53
CA GLY A 682 4.04 -8.92 -43.03
C GLY A 682 5.21 -7.95 -42.86
#